data_AF-A0A939WPC2-F1
#
_entry.id   AF-A0A939WPC2-F1
#
_cell.length_a   1.000
_cell.length_b   1.000
_cell.length_c   1.000
_cell.angle_alpha   90.00
_cell.angle_beta   90.00
_cell.angle_gamma   90.00
#
_symmetry.space_group_name_H-M   'P 1'
#
loop_
_entity.id
_entity.type
_entity.pdbx_description
1 polymer ?
#
loop_
_entity_poly.entity_id
_entity_poly.type
_entity_poly.pdbx_seq_one_letter_code
_entity_poly.pdbx_strand_id
1 'polypeptide(L)'
;MLNNFDISNAMTIKLDPVLPEYPKFVEGIRRAPKRELTLTKNEIELSLRNALRYVPEELHEALAPEFLDELLTRGRIYGYRFRPEGHIWGKPIDSYKGNCIEGKAFQVMIDNNLDFATALYPYELVTYGETGQVCQNWMQYRLIKKYLEVMTDEQTLVLHSGHPLGLFKSHKRAPRVITTNGLMVGLFDDMQNFNRAAALGVANYGQMTAGGWMYIGPQGIVHGTYNTILIAGRMKLGVPWDGDLRGKLFVSSGLGGMSGAQPKAVEIAKGVGIFAEVDASRIETRHSQGWVSLVTDSAEEAFKKAFEYIEKKEPISIAYHGNIVDLLEYADSKNIHIDLLSDQTSCHAVYEGGYCPAGITFEERTALLANDKPKFRQLVDATLRRHFEVIKKLVAKGTYFFDYGNSFMRAIFDAGVKEISKNGKDTFEGFIWPSYVEDILGPELFDYGYGPFRWVCLSGKESDLAKTDEAAAEVIAHCRPVLRYQDKDNYHWVKDAMKNKLVVGTQARILYQDAAGRTQIAKKFNQLVREGVVGPIMLGRDHHDTGGTDSPYRETSNIKDGSNIMADMATNIFAGNCARGMSLVALHNGGGVGIGKSINGGFGMVLDGSERVDAILDIAFPWDVMGGVSRRAWARNEHSIETVVEYNKNNDHNDHLTLPYIVSDELIAKVMKDVK
;
A
#
# COMPACT_ATOMS: atom_id res chain seq x y z
N MET A 1 18.32 -41.17 -14.22
CA MET A 1 17.63 -39.86 -14.07
C MET A 1 16.21 -40.16 -13.63
N LEU A 2 15.67 -39.39 -12.69
CA LEU A 2 14.26 -39.47 -12.29
C LEU A 2 13.39 -39.01 -13.47
N ASN A 3 12.25 -39.67 -13.71
CA ASN A 3 11.26 -39.25 -14.71
C ASN A 3 10.07 -38.53 -14.03
N ASN A 4 9.12 -38.01 -14.82
CA ASN A 4 7.95 -37.31 -14.27
C ASN A 4 6.98 -38.20 -13.48
N PHE A 5 6.95 -39.50 -13.76
CA PHE A 5 6.18 -40.46 -12.96
C PHE A 5 6.76 -40.57 -11.54
N ASP A 6 8.08 -40.69 -11.42
CA ASP A 6 8.78 -40.70 -10.13
C ASP A 6 8.56 -39.39 -9.36
N ILE A 7 8.68 -38.24 -10.04
CA ILE A 7 8.45 -36.90 -9.47
C ILE A 7 7.01 -36.77 -8.98
N SER A 8 6.03 -37.17 -9.80
CA SER A 8 4.61 -37.13 -9.46
C SER A 8 4.31 -37.99 -8.23
N ASN A 9 4.87 -39.20 -8.15
CA ASN A 9 4.67 -40.10 -7.01
C ASN A 9 5.30 -39.60 -5.70
N ALA A 10 6.35 -38.77 -5.78
CA ALA A 10 6.95 -38.14 -4.62
C ALA A 10 6.12 -36.97 -4.05
N MET A 11 5.16 -36.44 -4.82
CA MET A 11 4.33 -35.31 -4.41
C MET A 11 2.97 -35.76 -3.87
N THR A 12 2.70 -35.43 -2.61
CA THR A 12 1.37 -35.57 -1.99
C THR A 12 0.48 -34.35 -2.24
N ILE A 13 1.07 -33.18 -2.49
CA ILE A 13 0.37 -31.92 -2.78
C ILE A 13 0.73 -31.50 -4.20
N LYS A 14 -0.20 -31.67 -5.13
CA LYS A 14 -0.04 -31.36 -6.56
C LYS A 14 -1.39 -30.99 -7.19
N LEU A 15 -1.34 -30.40 -8.39
CA LEU A 15 -2.52 -30.24 -9.23
C LEU A 15 -2.93 -31.60 -9.80
N ASP A 16 -4.24 -31.79 -9.94
CA ASP A 16 -4.80 -33.07 -10.39
C ASP A 16 -4.55 -33.24 -11.90
N PRO A 17 -4.37 -34.48 -12.40
CA PRO A 17 -4.11 -34.77 -13.81
C PRO A 17 -5.38 -34.69 -14.67
N VAL A 18 -6.19 -33.67 -14.43
CA VAL A 18 -7.46 -33.42 -15.09
C VAL A 18 -7.40 -32.03 -15.68
N LEU A 19 -7.54 -31.92 -17.00
CA LEU A 19 -7.61 -30.64 -17.68
C LEU A 19 -8.92 -29.93 -17.26
N PRO A 20 -8.85 -28.80 -16.54
CA PRO A 20 -10.05 -28.10 -16.13
C PRO A 20 -10.79 -27.52 -17.33
N GLU A 21 -12.11 -27.39 -17.23
CA GLU A 21 -12.88 -26.59 -18.20
C GLU A 21 -12.38 -25.14 -18.20
N TYR A 22 -12.45 -24.50 -19.38
CA TYR A 22 -12.01 -23.11 -19.51
C TYR A 22 -13.06 -22.20 -18.85
N PRO A 23 -12.69 -21.35 -17.88
CA PRO A 23 -13.66 -20.58 -17.12
C PRO A 23 -14.28 -19.46 -17.95
N LYS A 24 -15.52 -19.10 -17.61
CA LYS A 24 -16.21 -17.96 -18.20
C LYS A 24 -15.76 -16.64 -17.56
N PHE A 25 -15.52 -15.64 -18.40
CA PHE A 25 -15.27 -14.26 -17.98
C PHE A 25 -16.56 -13.46 -18.08
N VAL A 26 -16.93 -12.77 -16.99
CA VAL A 26 -18.11 -11.91 -16.93
C VAL A 26 -17.78 -10.60 -17.65
N GLU A 27 -18.67 -10.17 -18.54
CA GLU A 27 -18.54 -8.90 -19.26
C GLU A 27 -18.61 -7.70 -18.28
N GLY A 28 -17.91 -6.61 -18.61
CA GLY A 28 -17.89 -5.40 -17.79
C GLY A 28 -16.94 -5.44 -16.59
N ILE A 29 -16.41 -6.61 -16.22
CA ILE A 29 -15.35 -6.71 -15.20
C ILE A 29 -14.00 -6.32 -15.81
N ARG A 30 -13.30 -5.41 -15.14
CA ARG A 30 -12.02 -4.86 -15.61
C ARG A 30 -10.96 -5.96 -15.81
N ARG A 31 -10.14 -5.79 -16.84
CA ARG A 31 -9.03 -6.68 -17.22
C ARG A 31 -7.73 -5.90 -17.27
N ALA A 32 -6.63 -6.54 -16.87
CA ALA A 32 -5.32 -5.91 -16.98
C ALA A 32 -4.94 -5.69 -18.45
N PRO A 33 -4.28 -4.57 -18.79
CA PRO A 33 -3.74 -4.36 -20.12
C PRO A 33 -2.64 -5.38 -20.43
N LYS A 34 -2.32 -5.53 -21.73
CA LYS A 34 -1.19 -6.35 -22.18
C LYS A 34 0.10 -5.85 -21.50
N ARG A 35 0.84 -6.76 -20.88
CA ARG A 35 2.13 -6.47 -20.24
C ARG A 35 3.24 -6.41 -21.28
N GLU A 36 4.28 -5.65 -20.97
CA GLU A 36 5.47 -5.58 -21.80
C GLU A 36 6.12 -6.96 -21.91
N LEU A 37 6.42 -7.39 -23.14
CA LEU A 37 7.05 -8.67 -23.44
C LEU A 37 8.33 -8.41 -24.24
N THR A 38 9.48 -8.55 -23.59
CA THR A 38 10.82 -8.35 -24.18
C THR A 38 11.61 -9.64 -24.32
N LEU A 39 10.97 -10.80 -24.08
CA LEU A 39 11.63 -12.09 -24.10
C LEU A 39 12.11 -12.47 -25.50
N THR A 40 13.34 -12.98 -25.58
CA THR A 40 13.85 -13.68 -26.76
C THR A 40 13.12 -15.00 -26.99
N LYS A 41 13.30 -15.62 -28.16
CA LYS A 41 12.73 -16.94 -28.45
C LYS A 41 13.11 -18.00 -27.40
N ASN A 42 14.39 -18.06 -27.01
CA ASN A 42 14.86 -19.00 -25.99
C ASN A 42 14.21 -18.74 -24.63
N GLU A 43 13.93 -17.48 -24.31
CA GLU A 43 13.27 -17.11 -23.05
C GLU A 43 11.76 -17.37 -23.10
N ILE A 44 11.12 -17.27 -24.26
CA ILE A 44 9.74 -17.73 -24.45
C ILE A 44 9.66 -19.24 -24.20
N GLU A 45 10.58 -20.03 -24.78
CA GLU A 45 10.67 -21.47 -24.52
C GLU A 45 10.89 -21.76 -23.02
N LEU A 46 11.74 -20.97 -22.35
CA LEU A 46 11.95 -21.07 -20.91
C LEU A 46 10.70 -20.70 -20.10
N SER A 47 9.97 -19.65 -20.48
CA SER A 47 8.72 -19.24 -19.83
C SER A 47 7.67 -20.35 -19.90
N LEU A 48 7.53 -21.02 -21.06
CA LEU A 48 6.65 -22.18 -21.19
C LEU A 48 7.06 -23.33 -20.28
N ARG A 49 8.35 -23.69 -20.23
CA ARG A 49 8.88 -24.71 -19.31
C ARG A 49 8.58 -24.35 -17.85
N ASN A 50 8.74 -23.08 -17.49
CA ASN A 50 8.48 -22.58 -16.13
C ASN A 50 6.99 -22.61 -15.76
N ALA A 51 6.07 -22.39 -16.70
CA ALA A 51 4.64 -22.53 -16.45
C ALA A 51 4.23 -24.01 -16.34
N LEU A 52 4.72 -24.86 -17.26
CA LEU A 52 4.38 -26.29 -17.31
C LEU A 52 4.88 -27.09 -16.10
N ARG A 53 5.87 -26.57 -15.35
CA ARG A 53 6.38 -27.22 -14.12
C ARG A 53 5.32 -27.50 -13.05
N TYR A 54 4.19 -26.79 -13.09
CA TYR A 54 3.12 -26.89 -12.09
C TYR A 54 2.10 -27.98 -12.39
N VAL A 55 2.08 -28.52 -13.61
CA VAL A 55 1.02 -29.40 -14.11
C VAL A 55 1.59 -30.77 -14.50
N PRO A 56 0.82 -31.86 -14.32
CA PRO A 56 1.21 -33.19 -14.77
C PRO A 56 1.55 -33.22 -16.28
N GLU A 57 2.50 -34.07 -16.66
CA GLU A 57 3.05 -34.16 -18.03
C GLU A 57 1.99 -34.45 -19.08
N GLU A 58 1.00 -35.28 -18.73
CA GLU A 58 -0.14 -35.64 -19.58
C GLU A 58 -1.00 -34.44 -20.01
N LEU A 59 -0.87 -33.29 -19.32
CA LEU A 59 -1.58 -32.06 -19.69
C LEU A 59 -0.73 -31.11 -20.55
N HIS A 60 0.57 -31.38 -20.74
CA HIS A 60 1.50 -30.45 -21.36
C HIS A 60 1.17 -30.18 -22.83
N GLU A 61 0.76 -31.20 -23.59
CA GLU A 61 0.41 -31.06 -25.01
C GLU A 61 -0.77 -30.10 -25.21
N ALA A 62 -1.77 -30.16 -24.35
CA ALA A 62 -2.94 -29.28 -24.41
C ALA A 62 -2.63 -27.86 -23.89
N LEU A 63 -1.82 -27.74 -22.85
CA LEU A 63 -1.56 -26.47 -22.16
C LEU A 63 -0.46 -25.63 -22.81
N ALA A 64 0.55 -26.23 -23.44
CA ALA A 64 1.67 -25.48 -23.99
C ALA A 64 1.24 -24.44 -25.07
N PRO A 65 0.35 -24.77 -26.03
CA PRO A 65 -0.15 -23.78 -26.99
C PRO A 65 -0.99 -22.68 -26.33
N GLU A 66 -1.80 -23.03 -25.31
CA GLU A 66 -2.62 -22.07 -24.56
C GLU A 66 -1.75 -21.08 -23.77
N PHE A 67 -0.72 -21.58 -23.08
CA PHE A 67 0.23 -20.74 -22.36
C PHE A 67 1.05 -19.86 -23.30
N LEU A 68 1.42 -20.36 -24.48
CA LEU A 68 2.08 -19.54 -25.49
C LEU A 68 1.18 -18.41 -25.97
N ASP A 69 -0.10 -18.71 -26.26
CA ASP A 69 -1.07 -17.68 -26.64
C ASP A 69 -1.25 -16.62 -25.54
N GLU A 70 -1.41 -17.04 -24.28
CA GLU A 70 -1.48 -16.12 -23.14
C GLU A 70 -0.23 -15.23 -23.06
N LEU A 71 0.96 -15.82 -23.18
CA LEU A 71 2.21 -15.06 -23.14
C LEU A 71 2.28 -14.01 -24.25
N LEU A 72 1.92 -14.36 -25.48
CA LEU A 72 2.00 -13.46 -26.64
C LEU A 72 0.92 -12.37 -26.62
N THR A 73 -0.30 -12.72 -26.20
CA THR A 73 -1.44 -11.80 -26.23
C THR A 73 -1.54 -10.94 -24.97
N ARG A 74 -1.07 -11.44 -23.82
CA ARG A 74 -1.16 -10.74 -22.52
C ARG A 74 0.18 -10.32 -21.95
N GLY A 75 1.30 -10.79 -22.50
CA GLY A 75 2.65 -10.55 -21.99
C GLY A 75 3.01 -11.40 -20.76
N ARG A 76 2.10 -12.26 -20.28
CA ARG A 76 2.28 -13.15 -19.12
C ARG A 76 1.42 -14.39 -19.27
N ILE A 77 1.84 -15.48 -18.63
CA ILE A 77 1.06 -16.70 -18.48
C ILE A 77 0.32 -16.63 -17.15
N TYR A 78 -0.99 -16.37 -17.20
CA TYR A 78 -1.85 -16.36 -16.00
C TYR A 78 -2.41 -17.77 -15.70
N GLY A 79 -2.41 -18.66 -16.69
CA GLY A 79 -2.99 -19.99 -16.62
C GLY A 79 -4.49 -19.91 -16.37
N TYR A 80 -5.22 -19.16 -17.20
CA TYR A 80 -6.63 -18.83 -16.96
C TYR A 80 -7.49 -20.07 -16.75
N ARG A 81 -7.21 -21.18 -17.43
CA ARG A 81 -7.89 -22.46 -17.23
C ARG A 81 -7.88 -22.95 -15.77
N PHE A 82 -6.87 -22.59 -14.99
CA PHE A 82 -6.78 -22.96 -13.58
C PHE A 82 -7.50 -21.98 -12.65
N ARG A 83 -8.13 -20.91 -13.15
CA ARG A 83 -8.94 -20.04 -12.32
C ARG A 83 -10.20 -20.79 -11.84
N PRO A 84 -10.58 -20.73 -10.55
CA PRO A 84 -11.88 -21.22 -10.09
C PRO A 84 -13.05 -20.49 -10.79
N GLU A 85 -14.08 -21.21 -11.21
CA GLU A 85 -15.26 -20.60 -11.82
C GLU A 85 -16.05 -19.74 -10.79
N GLY A 86 -16.73 -18.71 -11.28
CA GLY A 86 -17.59 -17.85 -10.47
C GLY A 86 -16.86 -16.71 -9.75
N HIS A 87 -17.57 -16.07 -8.82
CA HIS A 87 -17.08 -14.95 -8.03
C HIS A 87 -16.28 -15.45 -6.82
N ILE A 88 -15.04 -14.99 -6.70
CA ILE A 88 -14.17 -15.24 -5.54
C ILE A 88 -14.38 -14.08 -4.57
N TRP A 89 -14.55 -14.37 -3.28
CA TRP A 89 -14.68 -13.35 -2.23
C TRP A 89 -14.34 -13.98 -0.86
N GLY A 90 -13.97 -13.15 0.11
CA GLY A 90 -13.61 -13.60 1.46
C GLY A 90 -14.82 -14.09 2.25
N LYS A 91 -15.05 -15.40 2.28
CA LYS A 91 -16.17 -16.03 3.01
C LYS A 91 -15.92 -16.06 4.52
N PRO A 92 -16.95 -16.34 5.35
CA PRO A 92 -16.74 -16.67 6.76
C PRO A 92 -15.76 -17.83 6.92
N ILE A 93 -14.84 -17.72 7.89
CA ILE A 93 -13.72 -18.65 8.11
C ILE A 93 -14.15 -20.13 8.20
N ASP A 94 -15.31 -20.41 8.77
CA ASP A 94 -15.84 -21.77 8.94
C ASP A 94 -16.21 -22.43 7.61
N SER A 95 -16.29 -21.67 6.52
CA SER A 95 -16.49 -22.18 5.15
C SER A 95 -15.23 -22.77 4.54
N TYR A 96 -14.06 -22.53 5.13
CA TYR A 96 -12.77 -22.98 4.61
C TYR A 96 -12.30 -24.27 5.28
N LYS A 97 -11.74 -25.18 4.48
CA LYS A 97 -11.05 -26.37 4.96
C LYS A 97 -9.66 -25.99 5.45
N GLY A 98 -9.17 -26.65 6.50
CA GLY A 98 -7.87 -26.33 7.10
C GLY A 98 -7.62 -27.12 8.38
N ASN A 99 -6.39 -27.58 8.57
CA ASN A 99 -5.95 -28.26 9.80
C ASN A 99 -5.53 -27.30 10.92
N CYS A 100 -5.36 -26.00 10.63
CA CYS A 100 -5.12 -24.94 11.60
C CYS A 100 -5.94 -23.68 11.26
N ILE A 101 -6.16 -22.82 12.27
CA ILE A 101 -6.97 -21.61 12.13
C ILE A 101 -6.30 -20.60 11.19
N GLU A 102 -4.97 -20.49 11.26
CA GLU A 102 -4.20 -19.58 10.42
C GLU A 102 -4.30 -19.96 8.93
N GLY A 103 -4.25 -21.26 8.62
CA GLY A 103 -4.44 -21.75 7.25
C GLY A 103 -5.81 -21.37 6.68
N LYS A 104 -6.87 -21.40 7.49
CA LYS A 104 -8.21 -20.92 7.09
C LYS A 104 -8.26 -19.40 6.97
N ALA A 105 -7.68 -18.67 7.92
CA ALA A 105 -7.63 -17.21 7.91
C ALA A 105 -6.96 -16.67 6.65
N PHE A 106 -5.81 -17.23 6.25
CA PHE A 106 -5.11 -16.80 5.04
C PHE A 106 -5.92 -17.08 3.77
N GLN A 107 -6.71 -18.15 3.75
CA GLN A 107 -7.62 -18.41 2.64
C GLN A 107 -8.73 -17.35 2.52
N VAL A 108 -9.29 -16.88 3.64
CA VAL A 108 -10.24 -15.75 3.65
C VAL A 108 -9.57 -14.50 3.05
N MET A 109 -8.35 -14.21 3.50
CA MET A 109 -7.62 -13.01 3.10
C MET A 109 -7.19 -13.01 1.62
N ILE A 110 -6.73 -14.15 1.11
CA ILE A 110 -6.42 -14.34 -0.32
C ILE A 110 -7.67 -14.10 -1.17
N ASP A 111 -8.81 -14.69 -0.79
CA ASP A 111 -10.04 -14.55 -1.57
C ASP A 111 -10.60 -13.12 -1.49
N ASN A 112 -10.44 -12.44 -0.35
CA ASN A 112 -10.77 -11.02 -0.21
C ASN A 112 -9.92 -10.13 -1.13
N ASN A 113 -8.61 -10.40 -1.21
CA ASN A 113 -7.70 -9.69 -2.12
C ASN A 113 -8.04 -9.92 -3.61
N LEU A 114 -8.81 -10.95 -3.94
CA LEU A 114 -9.26 -11.30 -5.29
C LEU A 114 -10.76 -11.05 -5.50
N ASP A 115 -11.43 -10.45 -4.51
CA ASP A 115 -12.85 -10.12 -4.61
C ASP A 115 -13.09 -9.14 -5.75
N PHE A 116 -14.12 -9.37 -6.57
CA PHE A 116 -14.48 -8.50 -7.68
C PHE A 116 -14.90 -7.09 -7.20
N ALA A 117 -15.34 -6.97 -5.95
CA ALA A 117 -15.61 -5.67 -5.32
C ALA A 117 -14.33 -4.92 -4.90
N THR A 118 -13.23 -5.66 -4.67
CA THR A 118 -12.01 -5.15 -4.02
C THR A 118 -10.83 -5.04 -4.99
N ALA A 119 -10.63 -6.06 -5.83
CA ALA A 119 -9.51 -6.22 -6.74
C ALA A 119 -9.69 -5.40 -8.03
N LEU A 120 -8.60 -4.81 -8.50
CA LEU A 120 -8.59 -3.99 -9.72
C LEU A 120 -8.74 -4.84 -10.99
N TYR A 121 -8.00 -5.95 -11.10
CA TYR A 121 -8.09 -6.91 -12.21
C TYR A 121 -8.18 -8.33 -11.62
N PRO A 122 -9.36 -8.74 -11.12
CA PRO A 122 -9.51 -9.99 -10.37
C PRO A 122 -9.14 -11.23 -11.19
N TYR A 123 -9.31 -11.19 -12.51
CA TYR A 123 -8.94 -12.28 -13.42
C TYR A 123 -7.44 -12.44 -13.63
N GLU A 124 -6.66 -11.38 -13.43
CA GLU A 124 -5.20 -11.36 -13.55
C GLU A 124 -4.51 -11.36 -12.18
N LEU A 125 -5.26 -11.71 -11.12
CA LEU A 125 -4.81 -11.75 -9.73
C LEU A 125 -4.29 -10.40 -9.19
N VAL A 126 -4.64 -9.29 -9.83
CA VAL A 126 -4.19 -7.94 -9.45
C VAL A 126 -5.19 -7.32 -8.47
N THR A 127 -4.75 -7.08 -7.24
CA THR A 127 -5.55 -6.41 -6.22
C THR A 127 -5.58 -4.89 -6.43
N TYR A 128 -4.42 -4.23 -6.58
CA TYR A 128 -4.36 -2.76 -6.77
C TYR A 128 -3.02 -2.30 -7.35
N GLY A 129 -2.89 -0.99 -7.61
CA GLY A 129 -1.65 -0.37 -8.09
C GLY A 129 -1.25 -0.81 -9.49
N GLU A 130 -2.24 -1.11 -10.34
CA GLU A 130 -2.11 -1.60 -11.73
C GLU A 130 -1.44 -2.98 -11.92
N THR A 131 -0.53 -3.37 -11.03
CA THR A 131 0.32 -4.57 -11.15
C THR A 131 0.49 -5.34 -9.83
N GLY A 132 -0.02 -4.84 -8.70
CA GLY A 132 0.11 -5.48 -7.39
C GLY A 132 -0.73 -6.76 -7.29
N GLN A 133 -0.07 -7.92 -7.23
CA GLN A 133 -0.67 -9.23 -7.39
C GLN A 133 -0.56 -10.12 -6.14
N VAL A 134 -1.58 -10.94 -5.92
CA VAL A 134 -1.62 -11.96 -4.85
C VAL A 134 -0.57 -13.05 -5.08
N CYS A 135 -0.50 -13.54 -6.32
CA CYS A 135 0.53 -14.43 -6.83
C CYS A 135 0.53 -14.32 -8.37
N GLN A 136 1.45 -15.02 -9.03
CA GLN A 136 1.73 -14.78 -10.45
C GLN A 136 0.66 -15.37 -11.39
N ASN A 137 0.13 -16.54 -11.04
CA ASN A 137 -0.78 -17.30 -11.91
C ASN A 137 -1.75 -18.18 -11.10
N TRP A 138 -2.80 -18.65 -11.76
CA TRP A 138 -3.86 -19.42 -11.12
C TRP A 138 -3.44 -20.84 -10.70
N MET A 139 -2.38 -21.39 -11.29
CA MET A 139 -1.78 -22.66 -10.84
C MET A 139 -1.18 -22.49 -9.44
N GLN A 140 -0.43 -21.40 -9.22
CA GLN A 140 0.09 -21.03 -7.91
C GLN A 140 -1.04 -20.78 -6.91
N TYR A 141 -2.09 -20.03 -7.28
CA TYR A 141 -3.26 -19.85 -6.42
C TYR A 141 -3.82 -21.20 -5.94
N ARG A 142 -4.10 -22.14 -6.85
CA ARG A 142 -4.65 -23.46 -6.49
C ARG A 142 -3.72 -24.25 -5.57
N LEU A 143 -2.42 -24.24 -5.84
CA LEU A 143 -1.43 -24.92 -5.01
C LEU A 143 -1.34 -24.29 -3.61
N ILE A 144 -1.32 -22.96 -3.51
CA ILE A 144 -1.34 -22.24 -2.22
C ILE A 144 -2.56 -22.66 -1.41
N LYS A 145 -3.76 -22.68 -2.01
CA LYS A 145 -4.98 -23.15 -1.33
C LYS A 145 -4.83 -24.60 -0.84
N LYS A 146 -4.37 -25.53 -1.70
CA LYS A 146 -4.10 -26.93 -1.30
C LYS A 146 -3.12 -27.04 -0.12
N TYR A 147 -2.03 -26.26 -0.13
CA TYR A 147 -1.07 -26.23 0.98
C TYR A 147 -1.70 -25.69 2.27
N LEU A 148 -2.46 -24.59 2.21
CA LEU A 148 -3.14 -23.98 3.35
C LEU A 148 -4.22 -24.89 3.96
N GLU A 149 -4.87 -25.74 3.15
CA GLU A 149 -5.87 -26.71 3.62
C GLU A 149 -5.23 -27.82 4.47
N VAL A 150 -4.03 -28.27 4.13
CA VAL A 150 -3.40 -29.45 4.78
C VAL A 150 -2.33 -29.11 5.81
N MET A 151 -1.79 -27.88 5.78
CA MET A 151 -0.74 -27.47 6.72
C MET A 151 -1.18 -27.56 8.18
N THR A 152 -0.28 -28.00 9.05
CA THR A 152 -0.54 -28.04 10.50
C THR A 152 -0.07 -26.75 11.20
N ASP A 153 -0.35 -26.66 12.51
CA ASP A 153 0.17 -25.61 13.39
C ASP A 153 1.66 -25.81 13.76
N GLU A 154 2.34 -26.79 13.16
CA GLU A 154 3.78 -27.06 13.33
C GLU A 154 4.53 -27.03 11.99
N GLN A 155 3.94 -26.40 10.98
CA GLN A 155 4.57 -26.20 9.67
C GLN A 155 4.53 -24.73 9.25
N THR A 156 5.44 -24.37 8.36
CA THR A 156 5.50 -23.06 7.72
C THR A 156 5.48 -23.26 6.20
N LEU A 157 4.54 -22.61 5.52
CA LEU A 157 4.52 -22.49 4.07
C LEU A 157 5.46 -21.36 3.64
N VAL A 158 6.43 -21.67 2.80
CA VAL A 158 7.35 -20.68 2.22
C VAL A 158 6.92 -20.31 0.82
N LEU A 159 6.84 -19.01 0.53
CA LEU A 159 6.47 -18.47 -0.77
C LEU A 159 7.59 -17.64 -1.37
N HIS A 160 7.94 -17.94 -2.62
CA HIS A 160 8.89 -17.17 -3.44
C HIS A 160 8.14 -16.48 -4.56
N SER A 161 7.87 -15.18 -4.41
CA SER A 161 7.15 -14.38 -5.40
C SER A 161 5.85 -15.05 -5.87
N GLY A 162 5.03 -15.50 -4.91
CA GLY A 162 3.78 -16.22 -5.17
C GLY A 162 3.93 -17.73 -5.43
N HIS A 163 5.12 -18.24 -5.74
CA HIS A 163 5.33 -19.68 -5.86
C HIS A 163 5.34 -20.36 -4.47
N PRO A 164 4.44 -21.33 -4.19
CA PRO A 164 4.51 -22.14 -2.98
C PRO A 164 5.68 -23.12 -3.07
N LEU A 165 6.80 -22.77 -2.42
CA LEU A 165 7.99 -23.60 -2.37
C LEU A 165 7.71 -24.92 -1.65
N GLY A 166 6.92 -24.86 -0.57
CA GLY A 166 6.45 -26.04 0.16
C GLY A 166 6.28 -25.79 1.66
N LEU A 167 5.89 -26.86 2.35
CA LEU A 167 5.75 -26.88 3.81
C LEU A 167 7.04 -27.40 4.46
N PHE A 168 7.55 -26.65 5.41
CA PHE A 168 8.71 -27.02 6.23
C PHE A 168 8.27 -27.19 7.68
N LYS A 169 8.83 -28.19 8.37
CA LYS A 169 8.58 -28.38 9.80
C LYS A 169 9.05 -27.14 10.58
N SER A 170 8.20 -26.66 11.47
CA SER A 170 8.47 -25.54 12.39
C SER A 170 7.85 -25.84 13.77
N HIS A 171 7.31 -24.83 14.45
CA HIS A 171 6.72 -24.96 15.79
C HIS A 171 5.53 -24.00 15.95
N LYS A 172 4.69 -24.19 16.96
CA LYS A 172 3.44 -23.41 17.15
C LYS A 172 3.62 -21.91 17.28
N ARG A 173 4.80 -21.43 17.66
CA ARG A 173 5.15 -20.00 17.75
C ARG A 173 5.82 -19.44 16.49
N ALA A 174 6.07 -20.26 15.46
CA ALA A 174 6.60 -19.79 14.18
C ALA A 174 5.46 -19.28 13.28
N PRO A 175 5.78 -18.41 12.30
CA PRO A 175 4.82 -18.07 11.25
C PRO A 175 4.32 -19.31 10.53
N ARG A 176 3.04 -19.28 10.18
CA ARG A 176 2.40 -20.28 9.32
C ARG A 176 2.70 -20.01 7.85
N VAL A 177 2.91 -18.74 7.48
CA VAL A 177 3.37 -18.35 6.14
C VAL A 177 4.53 -17.35 6.22
N ILE A 178 5.56 -17.58 5.41
CA ILE A 178 6.61 -16.60 5.11
C ILE A 178 6.59 -16.34 3.61
N THR A 179 6.46 -15.08 3.21
CA THR A 179 6.39 -14.71 1.79
C THR A 179 7.38 -13.63 1.42
N THR A 180 8.04 -13.81 0.29
CA THR A 180 8.82 -12.77 -0.37
C THR A 180 8.21 -12.45 -1.72
N ASN A 181 8.24 -11.19 -2.17
CA ASN A 181 7.75 -10.80 -3.49
C ASN A 181 8.71 -9.84 -4.19
N GLY A 182 9.21 -10.25 -5.35
CA GLY A 182 10.01 -9.40 -6.22
C GLY A 182 11.41 -9.05 -5.68
N LEU A 183 11.91 -9.77 -4.67
CA LEU A 183 13.29 -9.56 -4.19
C LEU A 183 14.27 -9.95 -5.30
N MET A 184 15.07 -8.98 -5.75
CA MET A 184 16.04 -9.15 -6.83
C MET A 184 17.44 -8.83 -6.32
N VAL A 185 18.45 -9.48 -6.89
CA VAL A 185 19.85 -9.11 -6.62
C VAL A 185 20.08 -7.71 -7.19
N GLY A 186 20.71 -6.80 -6.44
CA GLY A 186 20.74 -5.36 -6.75
C GLY A 186 21.17 -4.98 -8.17
N LEU A 187 22.06 -5.75 -8.82
CA LEU A 187 22.45 -5.53 -10.22
C LEU A 187 21.29 -5.65 -11.22
N PHE A 188 20.25 -6.41 -10.87
CA PHE A 188 19.06 -6.66 -11.67
C PHE A 188 17.80 -5.99 -11.09
N ASP A 189 17.94 -5.20 -10.01
CA ASP A 189 16.80 -4.63 -9.30
C ASP A 189 16.31 -3.34 -9.98
N ASP A 190 15.73 -3.51 -11.16
CA ASP A 190 15.15 -2.45 -11.98
C ASP A 190 13.89 -2.95 -12.71
N MET A 191 13.11 -2.01 -13.23
CA MET A 191 11.83 -2.33 -13.88
C MET A 191 11.96 -3.20 -15.13
N GLN A 192 13.04 -3.04 -15.91
CA GLN A 192 13.23 -3.80 -17.15
C GLN A 192 13.52 -5.27 -16.82
N ASN A 193 14.43 -5.51 -15.88
CA ASN A 193 14.76 -6.86 -15.41
C ASN A 193 13.58 -7.50 -14.67
N PHE A 194 12.81 -6.73 -13.90
CA PHE A 194 11.58 -7.21 -13.28
C PHE A 194 10.53 -7.65 -14.31
N ASN A 195 10.27 -6.85 -15.34
CA ASN A 195 9.32 -7.20 -16.40
C ASN A 195 9.72 -8.49 -17.11
N ARG A 196 11.02 -8.65 -17.41
CA ARG A 196 11.59 -9.90 -17.94
C ARG A 196 11.37 -11.08 -16.99
N ALA A 197 11.71 -10.93 -15.71
CA ALA A 197 11.54 -11.98 -14.69
C ALA A 197 10.07 -12.38 -14.45
N ALA A 198 9.16 -11.41 -14.51
CA ALA A 198 7.73 -11.66 -14.36
C ALA A 198 7.16 -12.42 -15.57
N ALA A 199 7.56 -12.06 -16.80
CA ALA A 199 7.17 -12.78 -18.01
C ALA A 199 7.75 -14.20 -18.08
N LEU A 200 8.92 -14.42 -17.47
CA LEU A 200 9.55 -15.74 -17.32
C LEU A 200 8.87 -16.65 -16.27
N GLY A 201 7.93 -16.14 -15.48
CA GLY A 201 7.30 -16.97 -14.45
C GLY A 201 8.08 -17.07 -13.13
N VAL A 202 8.97 -16.11 -12.83
CA VAL A 202 9.85 -16.17 -11.64
C VAL A 202 9.78 -14.97 -10.69
N ALA A 203 9.08 -13.89 -11.07
CA ALA A 203 8.86 -12.74 -10.20
C ALA A 203 7.38 -12.33 -10.12
N ASN A 204 6.98 -11.80 -8.97
CA ASN A 204 5.66 -11.28 -8.66
C ASN A 204 5.81 -9.93 -7.94
N TYR A 205 5.04 -8.93 -8.35
CA TYR A 205 5.01 -7.65 -7.64
C TYR A 205 3.90 -7.71 -6.59
N GLY A 206 4.29 -7.87 -5.32
CA GLY A 206 3.34 -7.97 -4.21
C GLY A 206 2.78 -6.63 -3.74
N GLN A 207 3.22 -5.52 -4.30
CA GLN A 207 2.98 -4.17 -3.77
C GLN A 207 3.32 -4.17 -2.26
N MET A 208 2.40 -3.77 -1.40
CA MET A 208 2.45 -3.89 0.05
C MET A 208 1.49 -4.99 0.47
N THR A 209 0.19 -4.74 0.41
CA THR A 209 -0.82 -5.65 0.97
C THR A 209 -1.42 -6.64 -0.03
N ALA A 210 -1.08 -6.55 -1.32
CA ALA A 210 -1.57 -7.47 -2.35
C ALA A 210 -0.96 -8.86 -2.18
N GLY A 211 0.38 -8.95 -2.22
CA GLY A 211 1.13 -10.20 -2.02
C GLY A 211 1.34 -10.59 -0.55
N GLY A 212 0.99 -9.69 0.38
CA GLY A 212 1.00 -9.92 1.83
C GLY A 212 -0.38 -10.30 2.39
N TRP A 213 -1.39 -10.38 1.52
CA TRP A 213 -2.76 -10.81 1.83
C TRP A 213 -3.40 -10.03 2.97
N MET A 214 -3.31 -8.70 2.94
CA MET A 214 -3.87 -7.83 3.99
C MET A 214 -4.52 -6.56 3.42
N TYR A 215 -5.06 -6.65 2.20
CA TYR A 215 -5.77 -5.53 1.58
C TYR A 215 -7.23 -5.56 2.05
N ILE A 216 -7.77 -4.40 2.42
CA ILE A 216 -9.09 -4.25 3.04
C ILE A 216 -9.96 -3.20 2.31
N GLY A 217 -9.69 -3.03 1.02
CA GLY A 217 -10.33 -2.01 0.21
C GLY A 217 -9.79 -0.59 0.50
N PRO A 218 -10.52 0.43 0.04
CA PRO A 218 -10.02 1.79 -0.02
C PRO A 218 -10.04 2.55 1.32
N GLN A 219 -10.68 1.99 2.37
CA GLN A 219 -10.74 2.62 3.70
C GLN A 219 -9.37 2.92 4.31
N GLY A 220 -8.36 2.09 3.98
CA GLY A 220 -6.97 2.30 4.39
C GLY A 220 -6.43 3.66 3.96
N ILE A 221 -6.73 4.03 2.72
CA ILE A 221 -6.27 5.29 2.14
C ILE A 221 -7.13 6.46 2.61
N VAL A 222 -8.45 6.27 2.78
CA VAL A 222 -9.32 7.34 3.33
C VAL A 222 -8.82 7.79 4.70
N HIS A 223 -8.48 6.86 5.59
CA HIS A 223 -7.95 7.18 6.92
C HIS A 223 -6.58 7.87 6.84
N GLY A 224 -5.66 7.32 6.04
CA GLY A 224 -4.34 7.92 5.85
C GLY A 224 -4.43 9.34 5.32
N THR A 225 -5.28 9.59 4.31
CA THR A 225 -5.49 10.93 3.76
C THR A 225 -6.17 11.88 4.72
N TYR A 226 -7.14 11.41 5.49
CA TYR A 226 -7.77 12.18 6.55
C TYR A 226 -6.74 12.70 7.55
N ASN A 227 -5.83 11.84 8.02
CA ASN A 227 -4.75 12.26 8.93
C ASN A 227 -3.80 13.25 8.26
N THR A 228 -3.34 12.97 7.03
CA THR A 228 -2.40 13.85 6.31
C THR A 228 -2.92 15.28 6.20
N ILE A 229 -4.16 15.47 5.74
CA ILE A 229 -4.70 16.81 5.48
C ILE A 229 -5.03 17.55 6.78
N LEU A 230 -5.46 16.85 7.84
CA LEU A 230 -5.70 17.47 9.14
C LEU A 230 -4.41 17.94 9.79
N ILE A 231 -3.37 17.10 9.79
CA ILE A 231 -2.07 17.46 10.34
C ILE A 231 -1.46 18.61 9.53
N ALA A 232 -1.55 18.58 8.19
CA ALA A 232 -1.13 19.70 7.34
C ALA A 232 -1.88 21.01 7.69
N GLY A 233 -3.19 20.93 7.90
CA GLY A 233 -4.01 22.07 8.32
C GLY A 233 -3.55 22.66 9.66
N ARG A 234 -3.20 21.80 10.63
CA ARG A 234 -2.70 22.23 11.94
C ARG A 234 -1.33 22.89 11.84
N MET A 235 -0.41 22.24 11.11
CA MET A 235 0.97 22.70 10.97
C MET A 235 1.10 23.99 10.16
N LYS A 236 0.30 24.15 9.10
CA LYS A 236 0.54 25.18 8.07
C LYS A 236 -0.58 26.22 7.97
N LEU A 237 -1.80 25.90 8.39
CA LEU A 237 -2.97 26.77 8.23
C LEU A 237 -3.57 27.31 9.54
N GLY A 238 -2.95 27.00 10.68
CA GLY A 238 -3.39 27.44 12.01
C GLY A 238 -4.67 26.77 12.49
N VAL A 239 -5.02 25.59 11.97
CA VAL A 239 -6.13 24.80 12.50
C VAL A 239 -5.80 24.36 13.93
N PRO A 240 -6.70 24.54 14.92
CA PRO A 240 -6.47 24.05 16.27
C PRO A 240 -6.21 22.55 16.33
N TRP A 241 -5.50 22.07 17.35
CA TRP A 241 -5.21 20.64 17.51
C TRP A 241 -6.46 19.76 17.65
N ASP A 242 -7.56 20.32 18.16
CA ASP A 242 -8.89 19.70 18.24
C ASP A 242 -9.85 20.18 17.13
N GLY A 243 -9.34 20.92 16.14
CA GLY A 243 -10.09 21.47 15.02
C GLY A 243 -10.14 20.56 13.78
N ASP A 244 -10.88 21.04 12.79
CA ASP A 244 -11.11 20.41 11.48
C ASP A 244 -10.80 21.39 10.33
N LEU A 245 -11.00 20.96 9.06
CA LEU A 245 -10.67 21.76 7.87
C LEU A 245 -11.79 22.70 7.40
N ARG A 246 -12.79 23.02 8.23
CA ARG A 246 -13.87 23.93 7.81
C ARG A 246 -13.30 25.26 7.32
N GLY A 247 -13.73 25.63 6.12
CA GLY A 247 -13.31 26.86 5.45
C GLY A 247 -11.91 26.79 4.81
N LYS A 248 -11.31 25.58 4.68
CA LYS A 248 -10.03 25.36 3.99
C LYS A 248 -10.24 24.61 2.68
N LEU A 249 -9.47 25.01 1.66
CA LEU A 249 -9.45 24.41 0.32
C LEU A 249 -8.29 23.45 0.15
N PHE A 250 -8.58 22.20 -0.24
CA PHE A 250 -7.60 21.22 -0.71
C PHE A 250 -7.78 20.97 -2.21
N VAL A 251 -6.73 21.18 -3.01
CA VAL A 251 -6.71 20.81 -4.43
C VAL A 251 -5.74 19.65 -4.64
N SER A 252 -6.16 18.64 -5.39
CA SER A 252 -5.31 17.51 -5.76
C SER A 252 -5.76 16.88 -7.09
N SER A 253 -5.17 15.74 -7.44
CA SER A 253 -5.37 15.03 -8.70
C SER A 253 -5.50 13.52 -8.51
N GLY A 254 -6.14 12.89 -9.49
CA GLY A 254 -6.37 11.45 -9.57
C GLY A 254 -7.57 10.97 -8.76
N LEU A 255 -8.41 10.13 -9.38
CA LEU A 255 -9.55 9.45 -8.74
C LEU A 255 -9.47 7.92 -8.95
N GLY A 256 -8.25 7.43 -9.13
CA GLY A 256 -7.91 6.01 -9.30
C GLY A 256 -8.14 5.18 -8.02
N GLY A 257 -7.55 3.98 -7.95
CA GLY A 257 -7.78 3.03 -6.86
C GLY A 257 -7.54 3.60 -5.46
N MET A 258 -6.36 4.22 -5.25
CA MET A 258 -5.99 4.87 -3.98
C MET A 258 -6.41 6.35 -3.97
N SER A 259 -6.14 7.09 -5.04
CA SER A 259 -6.41 8.54 -5.11
C SER A 259 -7.90 8.92 -5.10
N GLY A 260 -8.78 7.98 -5.43
CA GLY A 260 -10.22 8.14 -5.26
C GLY A 260 -10.68 8.30 -3.81
N ALA A 261 -9.84 8.01 -2.82
CA ALA A 261 -10.15 8.19 -1.40
C ALA A 261 -10.03 9.65 -0.93
N GLN A 262 -9.30 10.50 -1.65
CA GLN A 262 -9.04 11.89 -1.25
C GLN A 262 -10.34 12.73 -1.12
N PRO A 263 -11.31 12.66 -2.07
CA PRO A 263 -12.63 13.27 -1.91
C PRO A 263 -13.31 12.95 -0.59
N LYS A 264 -13.37 11.66 -0.25
CA LYS A 264 -14.06 11.19 0.96
C LYS A 264 -13.33 11.64 2.23
N ALA A 265 -11.99 11.60 2.22
CA ALA A 265 -11.18 12.06 3.33
C ALA A 265 -11.39 13.55 3.65
N VAL A 266 -11.47 14.40 2.62
CA VAL A 266 -11.74 15.84 2.80
C VAL A 266 -13.10 16.09 3.45
N GLU A 267 -14.15 15.40 2.99
CA GLU A 267 -15.48 15.59 3.57
C GLU A 267 -15.56 15.11 5.02
N ILE A 268 -14.87 14.01 5.35
CA ILE A 268 -14.74 13.53 6.74
C ILE A 268 -13.99 14.55 7.60
N ALA A 269 -12.91 15.13 7.06
CA ALA A 269 -12.15 16.22 7.69
C ALA A 269 -12.88 17.58 7.69
N LYS A 270 -14.14 17.64 7.20
CA LYS A 270 -14.97 18.85 7.11
C LYS A 270 -14.43 19.97 6.21
N GLY A 271 -13.54 19.63 5.28
CA GLY A 271 -12.95 20.58 4.33
C GLY A 271 -13.69 20.68 2.99
N VAL A 272 -13.19 21.54 2.11
CA VAL A 272 -13.63 21.67 0.72
C VAL A 272 -12.52 21.19 -0.22
N GLY A 273 -12.87 20.35 -1.20
CA GLY A 273 -11.88 19.71 -2.06
C GLY A 273 -12.20 19.79 -3.55
N ILE A 274 -11.19 20.04 -4.40
CA ILE A 274 -11.27 19.91 -5.86
C ILE A 274 -10.25 18.87 -6.34
N PHE A 275 -10.71 17.89 -7.11
CA PHE A 275 -9.90 16.75 -7.56
C PHE A 275 -9.95 16.61 -9.08
N ALA A 276 -8.84 16.87 -9.76
CA ALA A 276 -8.75 16.75 -11.21
C ALA A 276 -8.57 15.28 -11.63
N GLU A 277 -9.36 14.82 -12.59
CA GLU A 277 -9.25 13.50 -13.21
C GLU A 277 -9.59 13.59 -14.68
N VAL A 278 -8.80 12.92 -15.53
CA VAL A 278 -8.98 12.91 -16.99
C VAL A 278 -9.84 11.73 -17.46
N ASP A 279 -9.87 10.64 -16.70
CA ASP A 279 -10.66 9.43 -16.97
C ASP A 279 -12.09 9.58 -16.42
N ALA A 280 -13.05 9.85 -17.31
CA ALA A 280 -14.46 9.96 -16.94
C ALA A 280 -14.98 8.71 -16.22
N SER A 281 -14.46 7.52 -16.53
CA SER A 281 -14.89 6.28 -15.88
C SER A 281 -14.50 6.23 -14.39
N ARG A 282 -13.41 6.90 -14.00
CA ARG A 282 -12.97 7.01 -12.60
C ARG A 282 -13.84 7.98 -11.84
N ILE A 283 -14.16 9.13 -12.44
CA ILE A 283 -15.09 10.11 -11.87
C ILE A 283 -16.44 9.44 -11.58
N GLU A 284 -17.03 8.77 -12.58
CA GLU A 284 -18.32 8.10 -12.44
C GLU A 284 -18.29 7.02 -11.35
N THR A 285 -17.19 6.25 -11.26
CA THR A 285 -17.01 5.27 -10.19
C THR A 285 -17.07 5.93 -8.80
N ARG A 286 -16.43 7.09 -8.59
CA ARG A 286 -16.40 7.75 -7.26
C ARG A 286 -17.69 8.51 -6.96
N HIS A 287 -18.31 9.09 -7.98
CA HIS A 287 -19.59 9.77 -7.84
C HIS A 287 -20.70 8.78 -7.48
N SER A 288 -20.80 7.65 -8.19
CA SER A 288 -21.78 6.58 -7.89
C SER A 288 -21.57 5.93 -6.51
N GLN A 289 -20.33 5.94 -5.98
CA GLN A 289 -20.01 5.51 -4.62
C GLN A 289 -20.42 6.53 -3.53
N GLY A 290 -20.80 7.76 -3.91
CA GLY A 290 -21.03 8.85 -2.97
C GLY A 290 -19.74 9.34 -2.29
N TRP A 291 -18.61 9.18 -2.98
CA TRP A 291 -17.30 9.65 -2.53
C TRP A 291 -16.95 11.02 -3.11
N VAL A 292 -17.49 11.32 -4.29
CA VAL A 292 -17.49 12.65 -4.91
C VAL A 292 -18.91 13.20 -4.85
N SER A 293 -19.07 14.44 -4.39
CA SER A 293 -20.38 15.09 -4.23
C SER A 293 -20.82 15.88 -5.47
N LEU A 294 -19.88 16.49 -6.20
CA LEU A 294 -20.16 17.30 -7.39
C LEU A 294 -19.18 16.94 -8.51
N VAL A 295 -19.65 16.94 -9.76
CA VAL A 295 -18.82 16.77 -10.96
C VAL A 295 -18.99 17.98 -11.86
N THR A 296 -17.88 18.51 -12.39
CA THR A 296 -17.87 19.60 -13.38
C THR A 296 -16.68 19.43 -14.32
N ASP A 297 -16.80 19.90 -15.56
CA ASP A 297 -15.71 20.00 -16.54
C ASP A 297 -15.18 21.44 -16.67
N SER A 298 -15.75 22.39 -15.92
CA SER A 298 -15.32 23.80 -15.87
C SER A 298 -14.52 24.11 -14.60
N ALA A 299 -13.29 24.59 -14.78
CA ALA A 299 -12.44 25.07 -13.69
C ALA A 299 -13.08 26.28 -12.95
N GLU A 300 -13.76 27.16 -13.70
CA GLU A 300 -14.47 28.30 -13.13
C GLU A 300 -15.59 27.85 -12.17
N GLU A 301 -16.43 26.92 -12.62
CA GLU A 301 -17.52 26.41 -11.80
C GLU A 301 -16.99 25.60 -10.60
N ALA A 302 -15.90 24.85 -10.77
CA ALA A 302 -15.26 24.11 -9.69
C ALA A 302 -14.83 25.05 -8.55
N PHE A 303 -14.09 26.12 -8.85
CA PHE A 303 -13.65 27.07 -7.84
C PHE A 303 -14.79 27.90 -7.26
N LYS A 304 -15.75 28.32 -8.10
CA LYS A 304 -16.94 29.05 -7.63
C LYS A 304 -17.73 28.23 -6.60
N LYS A 305 -17.95 26.94 -6.88
CA LYS A 305 -18.61 26.02 -5.96
C LYS A 305 -17.79 25.77 -4.70
N ALA A 306 -16.48 25.62 -4.83
CA ALA A 306 -15.61 25.50 -3.66
C ALA A 306 -15.74 26.71 -2.72
N PHE A 307 -15.68 27.94 -3.24
CA PHE A 307 -15.83 29.14 -2.42
C PHE A 307 -17.22 29.29 -1.79
N GLU A 308 -18.29 28.92 -2.50
CA GLU A 308 -19.64 28.88 -1.93
C GLU A 308 -19.71 28.00 -0.66
N TYR A 309 -19.08 26.83 -0.68
CA TYR A 309 -19.07 25.90 0.45
C TYR A 309 -18.08 26.30 1.56
N ILE A 310 -16.97 26.95 1.20
CA ILE A 310 -16.06 27.58 2.17
C ILE A 310 -16.79 28.64 2.99
N GLU A 311 -17.57 29.52 2.34
CA GLU A 311 -18.36 30.57 3.00
C GLU A 311 -19.44 29.97 3.92
N LYS A 312 -20.11 28.91 3.47
CA LYS A 312 -21.10 28.16 4.26
C LYS A 312 -20.49 27.36 5.41
N LYS A 313 -19.18 27.11 5.38
CA LYS A 313 -18.46 26.18 6.27
C LYS A 313 -19.03 24.75 6.23
N GLU A 314 -19.46 24.35 5.05
CA GLU A 314 -19.98 23.00 4.78
C GLU A 314 -18.95 22.24 3.93
N PRO A 315 -18.72 20.94 4.20
CA PRO A 315 -17.81 20.15 3.39
C PRO A 315 -18.38 19.85 2.01
N ILE A 316 -17.51 19.80 1.01
CA ILE A 316 -17.84 19.28 -0.33
C ILE A 316 -16.60 18.71 -1.00
N SER A 317 -16.78 17.65 -1.77
CA SER A 317 -15.81 17.16 -2.74
C SER A 317 -16.29 17.36 -4.18
N ILE A 318 -15.43 17.98 -5.00
CA ILE A 318 -15.72 18.36 -6.38
C ILE A 318 -14.72 17.62 -7.30
N ALA A 319 -15.20 16.78 -8.20
CA ALA A 319 -14.39 16.25 -9.29
C ALA A 319 -14.38 17.23 -10.46
N TYR A 320 -13.19 17.60 -10.91
CA TYR A 320 -12.95 18.34 -12.14
C TYR A 320 -12.56 17.36 -13.25
N HIS A 321 -13.41 17.22 -14.27
CA HIS A 321 -13.09 16.40 -15.44
C HIS A 321 -12.15 17.16 -16.37
N GLY A 322 -10.85 16.95 -16.18
CA GLY A 322 -9.81 17.66 -16.90
C GLY A 322 -8.42 17.41 -16.34
N ASN A 323 -7.41 17.99 -16.98
CA ASN A 323 -6.03 17.84 -16.52
C ASN A 323 -5.76 18.76 -15.32
N ILE A 324 -5.04 18.24 -14.31
CA ILE A 324 -4.62 19.02 -13.14
C ILE A 324 -3.83 20.27 -13.53
N VAL A 325 -2.98 20.17 -14.57
CA VAL A 325 -2.18 21.32 -15.02
C VAL A 325 -3.08 22.47 -15.47
N ASP A 326 -4.16 22.18 -16.19
CA ASP A 326 -5.09 23.20 -16.68
C ASP A 326 -5.87 23.84 -15.51
N LEU A 327 -6.26 23.05 -14.50
CA LEU A 327 -6.92 23.54 -13.28
C LEU A 327 -6.01 24.49 -12.47
N LEU A 328 -4.74 24.13 -12.30
CA LEU A 328 -3.77 24.94 -11.57
C LEU A 328 -3.35 26.19 -12.34
N GLU A 329 -3.19 26.10 -13.66
CA GLU A 329 -2.90 27.27 -14.50
C GLU A 329 -4.09 28.25 -14.49
N TYR A 330 -5.33 27.75 -14.44
CA TYR A 330 -6.51 28.58 -14.21
C TYR A 330 -6.42 29.30 -12.86
N ALA A 331 -6.14 28.58 -11.76
CA ALA A 331 -6.01 29.16 -10.43
C ALA A 331 -4.93 30.26 -10.37
N ASP A 332 -3.76 30.00 -10.96
CA ASP A 332 -2.65 30.95 -11.03
C ASP A 332 -3.05 32.23 -11.80
N SER A 333 -3.68 32.06 -12.97
CA SER A 333 -4.10 33.18 -13.84
C SER A 333 -5.20 34.06 -13.24
N LYS A 334 -6.08 33.47 -12.44
CA LYS A 334 -7.17 34.17 -11.73
C LYS A 334 -6.78 34.63 -10.33
N ASN A 335 -5.55 34.37 -9.91
CA ASN A 335 -5.04 34.66 -8.58
C ASN A 335 -5.91 34.07 -7.46
N ILE A 336 -6.39 32.84 -7.69
CA ILE A 336 -7.17 32.06 -6.73
C ILE A 336 -6.20 31.45 -5.72
N HIS A 337 -6.45 31.68 -4.43
CA HIS A 337 -5.66 31.08 -3.36
C HIS A 337 -6.10 29.64 -3.09
N ILE A 338 -5.13 28.75 -2.94
CA ILE A 338 -5.30 27.35 -2.56
C ILE A 338 -4.56 27.16 -1.23
N ASP A 339 -5.25 26.69 -0.18
CA ASP A 339 -4.60 26.50 1.12
C ASP A 339 -3.63 25.29 1.06
N LEU A 340 -4.13 24.13 0.67
CA LEU A 340 -3.38 22.87 0.54
C LEU A 340 -3.39 22.39 -0.91
N LEU A 341 -2.23 21.99 -1.44
CA LEU A 341 -2.08 21.43 -2.77
C LEU A 341 -1.27 20.13 -2.73
N SER A 342 -1.70 19.12 -3.48
CA SER A 342 -0.93 17.90 -3.68
C SER A 342 -1.18 17.30 -5.07
N ASP A 343 -0.58 16.14 -5.33
CA ASP A 343 -0.79 15.34 -6.53
C ASP A 343 -0.77 13.85 -6.18
N GLN A 344 -1.73 13.10 -6.72
CA GLN A 344 -1.78 11.64 -6.57
C GLN A 344 -2.05 10.93 -7.91
N THR A 345 -1.57 11.52 -9.01
CA THR A 345 -1.44 10.82 -10.28
C THR A 345 -0.46 9.64 -10.16
N SER A 346 -0.44 8.70 -11.10
CA SER A 346 0.39 7.49 -10.99
C SER A 346 1.81 7.69 -11.54
N CYS A 347 2.56 8.64 -10.99
CA CYS A 347 3.94 8.97 -11.43
C CYS A 347 4.97 7.85 -11.19
N HIS A 348 4.66 6.85 -10.36
CA HIS A 348 5.47 5.63 -10.22
C HIS A 348 5.51 4.81 -11.53
N ALA A 349 4.52 5.00 -12.41
CA ALA A 349 4.40 4.39 -13.73
C ALA A 349 4.16 5.47 -14.82
N VAL A 350 4.83 6.63 -14.68
CA VAL A 350 4.58 7.85 -15.46
C VAL A 350 4.58 7.61 -16.99
N TYR A 351 5.50 6.77 -17.49
CA TYR A 351 5.65 6.47 -18.92
C TYR A 351 4.87 5.23 -19.41
N GLU A 352 4.07 4.63 -18.53
CA GLU A 352 3.24 3.45 -18.83
C GLU A 352 1.74 3.79 -18.84
N GLY A 353 1.41 5.08 -18.80
CA GLY A 353 0.03 5.56 -18.78
C GLY A 353 -0.48 5.97 -17.40
N GLY A 354 0.38 6.03 -16.39
CA GLY A 354 0.02 6.55 -15.08
C GLY A 354 -0.18 8.07 -15.03
N TYR A 355 0.31 8.79 -16.04
CA TYR A 355 0.22 10.25 -16.15
C TYR A 355 -0.28 10.66 -17.54
N CYS A 356 -1.32 11.49 -17.61
CA CYS A 356 -1.88 11.96 -18.88
C CYS A 356 -1.30 13.33 -19.25
N PRO A 357 -0.66 13.48 -20.43
CA PRO A 357 -0.20 14.78 -20.89
C PRO A 357 -1.33 15.79 -21.01
N ALA A 358 -1.04 17.06 -20.70
CA ALA A 358 -1.98 18.15 -20.90
C ALA A 358 -2.09 18.51 -22.40
N GLY A 359 -3.26 18.96 -22.83
CA GLY A 359 -3.54 19.31 -24.22
C GLY A 359 -3.91 18.15 -25.14
N ILE A 360 -4.08 16.94 -24.60
CA ILE A 360 -4.66 15.79 -25.30
C ILE A 360 -5.75 15.14 -24.45
N THR A 361 -6.65 14.41 -25.10
CA THR A 361 -7.70 13.62 -24.44
C THR A 361 -7.14 12.32 -23.86
N PHE A 362 -7.93 11.70 -22.97
CA PHE A 362 -7.59 10.41 -22.37
C PHE A 362 -7.50 9.29 -23.41
N GLU A 363 -8.35 9.33 -24.43
CA GLU A 363 -8.42 8.41 -25.55
C GLU A 363 -7.18 8.54 -26.45
N GLU A 364 -6.80 9.77 -26.83
CA GLU A 364 -5.58 10.04 -27.60
C GLU A 364 -4.33 9.57 -26.84
N ARG A 365 -4.29 9.83 -25.53
CA ARG A 365 -3.23 9.32 -24.66
C ARG A 365 -3.13 7.80 -24.74
N THR A 366 -4.27 7.11 -24.64
CA THR A 366 -4.35 5.64 -24.70
C THR A 366 -3.89 5.12 -26.06
N ALA A 367 -4.26 5.79 -27.15
CA ALA A 367 -3.81 5.45 -28.50
C ALA A 367 -2.29 5.63 -28.67
N LEU A 368 -1.70 6.69 -28.09
CA LEU A 368 -0.25 6.91 -28.12
C LEU A 368 0.53 5.82 -27.37
N LEU A 369 0.01 5.32 -26.24
CA LEU A 369 0.66 4.22 -25.52
C LEU A 369 0.76 2.94 -26.37
N ALA A 370 -0.24 2.69 -27.22
CA ALA A 370 -0.25 1.54 -28.11
C ALA A 370 0.63 1.73 -29.35
N ASN A 371 0.64 2.94 -29.92
CA ASN A 371 1.13 3.16 -31.28
C ASN A 371 2.39 4.05 -31.37
N ASP A 372 2.66 4.93 -30.39
CA ASP A 372 3.78 5.88 -30.40
C ASP A 372 4.24 6.27 -28.99
N LYS A 373 4.87 5.30 -28.30
CA LYS A 373 5.41 5.49 -26.95
C LYS A 373 6.49 6.59 -26.87
N PRO A 374 7.39 6.78 -27.87
CA PRO A 374 8.32 7.91 -27.88
C PRO A 374 7.61 9.27 -27.84
N LYS A 375 6.57 9.46 -28.65
CA LYS A 375 5.79 10.71 -28.64
C LYS A 375 5.07 10.92 -27.32
N PHE A 376 4.48 9.86 -26.76
CA PHE A 376 3.85 9.90 -25.44
C PHE A 376 4.83 10.42 -24.37
N ARG A 377 6.05 9.86 -24.31
CA ARG A 377 7.09 10.30 -23.35
C ARG A 377 7.44 11.78 -23.51
N GLN A 378 7.61 12.25 -24.75
CA GLN A 378 7.90 13.66 -25.01
C GLN A 378 6.80 14.59 -24.44
N LEU A 379 5.53 14.22 -24.61
CA LEU A 379 4.39 14.99 -24.12
C LEU A 379 4.28 14.94 -22.59
N VAL A 380 4.56 13.79 -21.98
CA VAL A 380 4.66 13.64 -20.52
C VAL A 380 5.72 14.57 -19.95
N ASP A 381 6.95 14.54 -20.49
CA ASP A 381 8.05 15.37 -20.00
C ASP A 381 7.73 16.86 -20.10
N ALA A 382 7.11 17.29 -21.22
CA ALA A 382 6.65 18.66 -21.40
C ALA A 382 5.56 19.06 -20.38
N THR A 383 4.65 18.13 -20.08
CA THR A 383 3.57 18.37 -19.11
C THR A 383 4.11 18.43 -17.67
N LEU A 384 5.06 17.58 -17.29
CA LEU A 384 5.70 17.61 -15.96
C LEU A 384 6.43 18.94 -15.72
N ARG A 385 7.07 19.48 -16.75
CA ARG A 385 7.68 20.83 -16.70
C ARG A 385 6.63 21.90 -16.43
N ARG A 386 5.51 21.91 -17.18
CA ARG A 386 4.40 22.85 -16.94
C ARG A 386 3.83 22.71 -15.53
N HIS A 387 3.63 21.48 -15.07
CA HIS A 387 3.09 21.19 -13.74
C HIS A 387 4.01 21.73 -12.63
N PHE A 388 5.32 21.51 -12.76
CA PHE A 388 6.31 22.07 -11.85
C PHE A 388 6.25 23.61 -11.80
N GLU A 389 6.24 24.27 -12.97
CA GLU A 389 6.23 25.74 -13.05
C GLU A 389 4.99 26.35 -12.38
N VAL A 390 3.81 25.76 -12.61
CA VAL A 390 2.58 26.30 -12.00
C VAL A 390 2.53 26.07 -10.49
N ILE A 391 2.99 24.91 -9.99
CA ILE A 391 3.11 24.66 -8.54
C ILE A 391 4.07 25.68 -7.92
N LYS A 392 5.23 25.93 -8.54
CA LYS A 392 6.22 26.90 -8.06
C LYS A 392 5.62 28.30 -7.92
N LYS A 393 4.80 28.75 -8.87
CA LYS A 393 4.09 30.03 -8.79
C LYS A 393 3.04 30.07 -7.68
N LEU A 394 2.25 29.00 -7.53
CA LEU A 394 1.23 28.90 -6.49
C LEU A 394 1.84 28.87 -5.07
N VAL A 395 2.96 28.14 -4.91
CA VAL A 395 3.73 28.11 -3.66
C VAL A 395 4.31 29.49 -3.34
N ALA A 396 4.84 30.20 -4.34
CA ALA A 396 5.30 31.59 -4.16
C ALA A 396 4.17 32.56 -3.73
N LYS A 397 2.90 32.19 -3.96
CA LYS A 397 1.70 32.92 -3.52
C LYS A 397 1.12 32.40 -2.19
N GLY A 398 1.84 31.54 -1.47
CA GLY A 398 1.48 31.05 -0.14
C GLY A 398 0.71 29.73 -0.10
N THR A 399 0.58 29.02 -1.22
CA THR A 399 0.02 27.65 -1.22
C THR A 399 0.99 26.69 -0.53
N TYR A 400 0.51 25.84 0.38
CA TYR A 400 1.32 24.75 0.90
C TYR A 400 1.20 23.52 -0.01
N PHE A 401 2.30 23.21 -0.72
CA PHE A 401 2.41 22.01 -1.55
C PHE A 401 3.17 20.90 -0.83
N PHE A 402 2.69 19.67 -0.98
CA PHE A 402 3.40 18.46 -0.55
C PHE A 402 3.20 17.31 -1.55
N ASP A 403 4.25 16.51 -1.78
CA ASP A 403 4.19 15.31 -2.61
C ASP A 403 3.52 14.15 -1.86
N TYR A 404 2.55 13.48 -2.48
CA TYR A 404 1.77 12.39 -1.85
C TYR A 404 2.44 11.00 -1.96
N GLY A 405 3.75 10.94 -2.19
CA GLY A 405 4.51 9.70 -2.27
C GLY A 405 4.20 8.86 -3.51
N ASN A 406 3.85 9.52 -4.62
CA ASN A 406 3.55 8.90 -5.91
C ASN A 406 4.74 8.95 -6.89
N SER A 407 5.93 9.37 -6.43
CA SER A 407 7.13 9.62 -7.25
C SER A 407 7.04 10.82 -8.19
N PHE A 408 6.14 11.78 -7.94
CA PHE A 408 5.96 12.94 -8.81
C PHE A 408 7.20 13.84 -8.88
N MET A 409 7.80 14.21 -7.75
CA MET A 409 9.02 15.03 -7.76
C MET A 409 10.20 14.32 -8.44
N ARG A 410 10.28 12.98 -8.28
CA ARG A 410 11.28 12.18 -9.00
C ARG A 410 11.04 12.18 -10.50
N ALA A 411 9.79 12.03 -10.94
CA ALA A 411 9.43 12.10 -12.35
C ALA A 411 9.76 13.47 -12.96
N ILE A 412 9.52 14.58 -12.23
CA ILE A 412 9.93 15.93 -12.64
C ILE A 412 11.45 16.02 -12.86
N PHE A 413 12.23 15.48 -11.92
CA PHE A 413 13.70 15.46 -12.02
C PHE A 413 14.21 14.65 -13.21
N ASP A 414 13.60 13.48 -13.44
CA ASP A 414 13.93 12.58 -14.55
C ASP A 414 13.52 13.19 -15.91
N ALA A 415 12.45 14.00 -15.97
CA ALA A 415 12.06 14.80 -17.13
C ALA A 415 12.98 16.00 -17.43
N GLY A 416 14.03 16.19 -16.63
CA GLY A 416 15.10 17.16 -16.86
C GLY A 416 15.00 18.46 -16.08
N VAL A 417 13.99 18.64 -15.22
CA VAL A 417 13.89 19.81 -14.33
C VAL A 417 14.80 19.60 -13.14
N LYS A 418 16.07 20.02 -13.23
CA LYS A 418 17.05 19.75 -12.16
C LYS A 418 16.85 20.60 -10.91
N GLU A 419 16.24 21.77 -11.02
CA GLU A 419 15.95 22.66 -9.89
C GLU A 419 14.93 22.12 -8.87
N ILE A 420 14.20 21.04 -9.18
CA ILE A 420 13.36 20.35 -8.19
C ILE A 420 14.21 19.71 -7.08
N SER A 421 15.48 19.39 -7.36
CA SER A 421 16.44 18.90 -6.36
C SER A 421 17.04 20.08 -5.58
N LYS A 422 17.26 19.88 -4.27
CA LYS A 422 17.89 20.90 -3.41
C LYS A 422 19.29 21.32 -3.88
N ASN A 423 20.06 20.40 -4.46
CA ASN A 423 21.43 20.68 -4.92
C ASN A 423 21.55 20.89 -6.44
N GLY A 424 20.45 20.72 -7.19
CA GLY A 424 20.40 20.89 -8.64
C GLY A 424 21.17 19.83 -9.46
N LYS A 425 21.68 18.76 -8.83
CA LYS A 425 22.56 17.76 -9.47
C LYS A 425 22.00 16.34 -9.38
N ASP A 426 21.64 15.90 -8.18
CA ASP A 426 21.17 14.54 -7.88
C ASP A 426 20.02 14.62 -6.85
N THR A 427 19.52 13.48 -6.36
CA THR A 427 18.40 13.44 -5.41
C THR A 427 18.83 13.11 -3.98
N PHE A 428 20.13 13.17 -3.66
CA PHE A 428 20.63 12.72 -2.35
C PHE A 428 20.21 13.64 -1.20
N GLU A 429 20.10 14.94 -1.46
CA GLU A 429 19.61 15.92 -0.48
C GLU A 429 18.06 16.06 -0.47
N GLY A 430 17.38 15.27 -1.30
CA GLY A 430 15.94 15.35 -1.50
C GLY A 430 15.53 16.49 -2.45
N PHE A 431 14.26 16.88 -2.34
CA PHE A 431 13.62 17.85 -3.24
C PHE A 431 13.26 19.16 -2.53
N ILE A 432 13.02 20.23 -3.29
CA ILE A 432 12.70 21.56 -2.74
C ILE A 432 11.35 21.63 -2.04
N TRP A 433 10.44 20.71 -2.36
CA TRP A 433 9.18 20.53 -1.65
C TRP A 433 9.23 19.22 -0.86
N PRO A 434 8.64 19.18 0.34
CA PRO A 434 8.62 17.97 1.13
C PRO A 434 7.65 16.94 0.56
N SER A 435 7.92 15.66 0.80
CA SER A 435 6.86 14.65 0.74
C SER A 435 5.99 14.75 2.00
N TYR A 436 4.75 14.23 1.91
CA TYR A 436 3.86 14.16 3.07
C TYR A 436 4.46 13.32 4.22
N VAL A 437 5.35 12.36 3.94
CA VAL A 437 6.05 11.66 5.03
C VAL A 437 7.17 12.52 5.59
N GLU A 438 7.85 13.29 4.74
CA GLU A 438 9.00 14.11 5.15
C GLU A 438 8.61 15.16 6.20
N ASP A 439 7.51 15.88 5.96
CA ASP A 439 7.11 17.05 6.76
C ASP A 439 5.85 16.82 7.60
N ILE A 440 5.06 15.77 7.31
CA ILE A 440 3.78 15.52 8.02
C ILE A 440 3.85 14.19 8.78
N LEU A 441 3.68 13.04 8.11
CA LEU A 441 3.50 11.77 8.81
C LEU A 441 4.73 11.29 9.56
N GLY A 442 5.93 11.55 9.04
CA GLY A 442 7.18 11.16 9.71
C GLY A 442 7.26 11.79 11.09
N PRO A 443 7.38 13.13 11.17
CA PRO A 443 7.48 13.85 12.44
C PRO A 443 6.26 13.66 13.36
N GLU A 444 5.05 13.66 12.80
CA GLU A 444 3.83 13.78 13.60
C GLU A 444 3.18 12.43 13.95
N LEU A 445 3.50 11.34 13.22
CA LEU A 445 2.96 10.01 13.48
C LEU A 445 4.07 8.96 13.69
N PHE A 446 4.90 8.71 12.66
CA PHE A 446 5.83 7.59 12.68
C PHE A 446 6.89 7.72 13.76
N ASP A 447 7.39 8.93 13.98
CA ASP A 447 8.40 9.21 14.99
C ASP A 447 7.84 8.99 16.41
N TYR A 448 6.52 9.04 16.60
CA TYR A 448 5.81 8.68 17.83
C TYR A 448 5.30 7.23 17.89
N GLY A 449 5.60 6.41 16.88
CA GLY A 449 5.12 5.02 16.81
C GLY A 449 3.75 4.84 16.14
N TYR A 450 3.04 5.91 15.80
CA TYR A 450 1.72 5.83 15.19
C TYR A 450 1.80 5.41 13.74
N GLY A 451 1.04 4.38 13.38
CA GLY A 451 0.96 3.89 12.01
C GLY A 451 -0.21 2.93 11.83
N PRO A 452 -0.41 2.40 10.62
CA PRO A 452 -1.61 1.65 10.28
C PRO A 452 -1.74 0.39 11.13
N PHE A 453 -2.85 0.30 11.85
CA PHE A 453 -3.30 -0.87 12.57
C PHE A 453 -4.66 -1.27 12.01
N ARG A 454 -4.74 -2.45 11.38
CA ARG A 454 -5.96 -2.92 10.73
C ARG A 454 -6.32 -4.32 11.18
N TRP A 455 -7.61 -4.63 11.10
CA TRP A 455 -8.11 -5.94 11.42
C TRP A 455 -9.25 -6.36 10.49
N VAL A 456 -9.45 -7.67 10.40
CA VAL A 456 -10.55 -8.31 9.67
C VAL A 456 -11.23 -9.30 10.59
N CYS A 457 -12.55 -9.15 10.76
CA CYS A 457 -13.40 -10.10 11.46
C CYS A 457 -13.63 -11.31 10.55
N LEU A 458 -12.94 -12.43 10.83
CA LEU A 458 -12.93 -13.62 9.96
C LEU A 458 -14.28 -14.36 9.96
N SER A 459 -15.19 -14.02 10.88
CA SER A 459 -16.58 -14.47 10.86
C SER A 459 -17.39 -13.87 9.69
N GLY A 460 -16.94 -12.77 9.10
CA GLY A 460 -17.68 -12.01 8.09
C GLY A 460 -18.89 -11.24 8.61
N LYS A 461 -19.07 -11.15 9.94
CA LYS A 461 -20.23 -10.49 10.56
C LYS A 461 -19.98 -9.01 10.83
N GLU A 462 -20.87 -8.14 10.36
CA GLU A 462 -20.86 -6.71 10.66
C GLU A 462 -20.99 -6.44 12.18
N SER A 463 -21.72 -7.30 12.90
CA SER A 463 -21.83 -7.22 14.37
C SER A 463 -20.50 -7.41 15.08
N ASP A 464 -19.59 -8.23 14.53
CA ASP A 464 -18.26 -8.40 15.11
C ASP A 464 -17.42 -7.16 14.87
N LEU A 465 -17.53 -6.56 13.67
CA LEU A 465 -16.87 -5.29 13.35
C LEU A 465 -17.32 -4.17 14.28
N ALA A 466 -18.63 -4.02 14.49
CA ALA A 466 -19.18 -3.01 15.40
C ALA A 466 -18.66 -3.16 16.84
N LYS A 467 -18.57 -4.40 17.35
CA LYS A 467 -18.01 -4.68 18.68
C LYS A 467 -16.51 -4.39 18.74
N THR A 468 -15.76 -4.70 17.68
CA THR A 468 -14.34 -4.34 17.62
C THR A 468 -14.11 -2.83 17.50
N ASP A 469 -14.98 -2.11 16.79
CA ASP A 469 -14.93 -0.64 16.73
C ASP A 469 -15.18 -0.03 18.13
N GLU A 470 -16.19 -0.54 18.85
CA GLU A 470 -16.49 -0.13 20.23
C GLU A 470 -15.31 -0.41 21.17
N ALA A 471 -14.76 -1.63 21.13
CA ALA A 471 -13.65 -2.02 21.98
C ALA A 471 -12.36 -1.23 21.68
N ALA A 472 -12.08 -0.93 20.40
CA ALA A 472 -10.96 -0.07 20.03
C ALA A 472 -11.16 1.36 20.55
N ALA A 473 -12.38 1.92 20.41
CA ALA A 473 -12.71 3.24 20.94
C ALA A 473 -12.57 3.30 22.47
N GLU A 474 -13.04 2.27 23.18
CA GLU A 474 -12.92 2.15 24.64
C GLU A 474 -11.45 2.14 25.08
N VAL A 475 -10.61 1.33 24.42
CA VAL A 475 -9.18 1.26 24.73
C VAL A 475 -8.49 2.60 24.46
N ILE A 476 -8.74 3.24 23.31
CA ILE A 476 -8.12 4.53 22.98
C ILE A 476 -8.55 5.61 23.97
N ALA A 477 -9.81 5.63 24.40
CA ALA A 477 -10.31 6.62 25.37
C ALA A 477 -9.59 6.56 26.73
N HIS A 478 -8.94 5.44 27.06
CA HIS A 478 -8.26 5.20 28.33
C HIS A 478 -6.77 4.82 28.17
N CYS A 479 -6.20 4.96 26.97
CA CYS A 479 -4.82 4.50 26.70
C CYS A 479 -3.77 5.31 27.47
N ARG A 480 -4.11 6.53 27.88
CA ARG A 480 -3.28 7.41 28.72
C ARG A 480 -4.11 8.49 29.44
N PRO A 481 -3.58 9.11 30.52
CA PRO A 481 -4.32 10.13 31.29
C PRO A 481 -4.73 11.36 30.49
N VAL A 482 -3.88 11.80 29.56
CA VAL A 482 -4.14 12.92 28.64
C VAL A 482 -3.87 12.43 27.23
N LEU A 483 -4.95 12.23 26.47
CA LEU A 483 -4.87 11.77 25.08
C LEU A 483 -4.04 12.74 24.24
N ARG A 484 -3.11 12.19 23.45
CA ARG A 484 -2.45 12.95 22.38
C ARG A 484 -3.49 13.25 21.30
N TYR A 485 -3.22 14.24 20.44
CA TYR A 485 -4.18 14.55 19.37
C TYR A 485 -4.33 13.37 18.41
N GLN A 486 -3.26 12.58 18.20
CA GLN A 486 -3.29 11.36 17.41
C GLN A 486 -4.29 10.35 17.99
N ASP A 487 -4.32 10.15 19.31
CA ASP A 487 -5.33 9.28 19.94
C ASP A 487 -6.75 9.80 19.70
N LYS A 488 -6.97 11.12 19.86
CA LYS A 488 -8.28 11.75 19.66
C LYS A 488 -8.78 11.58 18.23
N ASP A 489 -7.91 11.84 17.25
CA ASP A 489 -8.25 11.68 15.82
C ASP A 489 -8.67 10.25 15.51
N ASN A 490 -7.94 9.27 16.05
CA ASN A 490 -8.23 7.86 15.83
C ASN A 490 -9.45 7.35 16.61
N TYR A 491 -9.72 7.92 17.80
CA TYR A 491 -10.95 7.70 18.55
C TYR A 491 -12.19 8.21 17.77
N HIS A 492 -12.13 9.45 17.27
CA HIS A 492 -13.21 10.01 16.47
C HIS A 492 -13.42 9.23 15.17
N TRP A 493 -12.32 8.87 14.49
CA TRP A 493 -12.36 8.05 13.30
C TRP A 493 -13.10 6.73 13.53
N VAL A 494 -12.69 5.91 14.51
CA VAL A 494 -13.28 4.58 14.69
C VAL A 494 -14.75 4.66 15.13
N LYS A 495 -15.09 5.67 15.94
CA LYS A 495 -16.48 5.91 16.39
C LYS A 495 -17.43 6.25 15.24
N ASP A 496 -16.94 6.95 14.22
CA ASP A 496 -17.73 7.40 13.08
C ASP A 496 -17.54 6.53 11.83
N ALA A 497 -16.63 5.55 11.84
CA ALA A 497 -16.23 4.79 10.66
C ALA A 497 -17.42 4.05 9.99
N MET A 498 -18.35 3.51 10.78
CA MET A 498 -19.57 2.86 10.25
C MET A 498 -20.49 3.83 9.50
N LYS A 499 -20.58 5.10 9.93
CA LYS A 499 -21.41 6.13 9.26
C LYS A 499 -20.91 6.41 7.84
N ASN A 500 -19.62 6.22 7.60
CA ASN A 500 -18.97 6.49 6.32
C ASN A 500 -19.12 5.34 5.30
N LYS A 501 -19.60 4.16 5.71
CA LYS A 501 -19.86 2.99 4.84
C LYS A 501 -18.67 2.62 3.93
N LEU A 502 -17.47 2.57 4.51
CA LEU A 502 -16.22 2.34 3.76
C LEU A 502 -15.84 0.85 3.58
N VAL A 503 -16.60 -0.07 4.17
CA VAL A 503 -16.32 -1.51 4.13
C VAL A 503 -16.63 -2.06 2.74
N VAL A 504 -15.65 -2.75 2.16
CA VAL A 504 -15.77 -3.45 0.88
C VAL A 504 -15.14 -4.84 1.04
N GLY A 505 -15.86 -5.89 0.64
CA GLY A 505 -15.43 -7.28 0.85
C GLY A 505 -15.61 -7.71 2.31
N THR A 506 -14.53 -8.20 2.93
CA THR A 506 -14.56 -8.65 4.33
C THR A 506 -14.80 -7.51 5.32
N GLN A 507 -15.37 -7.87 6.48
CA GLN A 507 -15.64 -6.95 7.57
C GLN A 507 -14.32 -6.51 8.22
N ALA A 508 -13.85 -5.33 7.86
CA ALA A 508 -12.52 -4.85 8.19
C ALA A 508 -12.53 -3.39 8.63
N ARG A 509 -11.56 -3.02 9.46
CA ARG A 509 -11.31 -1.64 9.92
C ARG A 509 -9.82 -1.34 9.93
N ILE A 510 -9.49 -0.07 9.87
CA ILE A 510 -8.16 0.50 10.10
C ILE A 510 -8.25 1.67 11.06
N LEU A 511 -7.18 1.94 11.79
CA LEU A 511 -6.87 3.20 12.46
C LEU A 511 -5.35 3.31 12.65
N TYR A 512 -4.84 4.39 13.25
CA TYR A 512 -3.44 4.54 13.64
C TYR A 512 -3.29 4.50 15.15
N GLN A 513 -2.32 3.72 15.64
CA GLN A 513 -1.94 3.66 17.06
C GLN A 513 -0.45 3.39 17.22
N ASP A 514 0.10 3.81 18.37
CA ASP A 514 1.46 3.55 18.82
C ASP A 514 1.65 2.11 19.33
N ALA A 515 2.87 1.77 19.77
CA ALA A 515 3.22 0.43 20.23
C ALA A 515 2.30 -0.06 21.36
N ALA A 516 2.06 0.78 22.37
CA ALA A 516 1.24 0.44 23.52
C ALA A 516 -0.24 0.29 23.13
N GLY A 517 -0.78 1.23 22.35
CA GLY A 517 -2.14 1.20 21.85
C GLY A 517 -2.43 -0.04 21.00
N ARG A 518 -1.53 -0.40 20.08
CA ARG A 518 -1.66 -1.63 19.27
C ARG A 518 -1.71 -2.88 20.14
N THR A 519 -0.80 -3.01 21.11
CA THR A 519 -0.78 -4.16 22.04
C THR A 519 -2.08 -4.25 22.84
N GLN A 520 -2.55 -3.13 23.42
CA GLN A 520 -3.75 -3.12 24.24
C GLN A 520 -5.02 -3.46 23.44
N ILE A 521 -5.19 -2.86 22.25
CA ILE A 521 -6.34 -3.15 21.38
C ILE A 521 -6.30 -4.62 20.94
N ALA A 522 -5.13 -5.12 20.51
CA ALA A 522 -4.98 -6.51 20.08
C ALA A 522 -5.32 -7.51 21.19
N LYS A 523 -4.85 -7.27 22.43
CA LYS A 523 -5.19 -8.12 23.59
C LYS A 523 -6.68 -8.03 23.94
N LYS A 524 -7.28 -6.84 23.88
CA LYS A 524 -8.73 -6.70 24.06
C LYS A 524 -9.51 -7.48 23.01
N PHE A 525 -9.10 -7.43 21.74
CA PHE A 525 -9.74 -8.23 20.69
C PHE A 525 -9.55 -9.73 20.92
N ASN A 526 -8.36 -10.18 21.30
CA ASN A 526 -8.11 -11.59 21.58
C ASN A 526 -8.93 -12.08 22.79
N GLN A 527 -9.13 -11.24 23.81
CA GLN A 527 -10.06 -11.50 24.91
C GLN A 527 -11.50 -11.67 24.39
N LEU A 528 -11.99 -10.78 23.51
CA LEU A 528 -13.34 -10.91 22.94
C LEU A 528 -13.52 -12.21 22.14
N VAL A 529 -12.49 -12.66 21.44
CA VAL A 529 -12.49 -13.97 20.75
C VAL A 529 -12.57 -15.11 21.77
N ARG A 530 -11.77 -15.06 22.84
CA ARG A 530 -11.77 -16.05 23.93
C ARG A 530 -13.12 -16.17 24.63
N GLU A 531 -13.80 -15.04 24.84
CA GLU A 531 -15.11 -14.96 25.47
C GLU A 531 -16.27 -15.34 24.52
N GLY A 532 -15.98 -15.58 23.23
CA GLY A 532 -17.00 -15.89 22.22
C GLY A 532 -17.88 -14.70 21.85
N VAL A 533 -17.46 -13.47 22.17
CA VAL A 533 -18.18 -12.23 21.87
C VAL A 533 -18.10 -11.90 20.38
N VAL A 534 -16.96 -12.22 19.75
CA VAL A 534 -16.70 -12.13 18.31
C VAL A 534 -16.01 -13.40 17.82
N GLY A 535 -16.07 -13.69 16.52
CA GLY A 535 -15.28 -14.76 15.92
C GLY A 535 -13.79 -14.37 15.77
N PRO A 536 -12.94 -15.30 15.28
CA PRO A 536 -11.51 -15.04 15.09
C PRO A 536 -11.22 -13.77 14.27
N ILE A 537 -10.12 -13.10 14.58
CA ILE A 537 -9.74 -11.84 13.94
C ILE A 537 -8.36 -11.98 13.32
N MET A 538 -8.18 -11.47 12.10
CA MET A 538 -6.87 -11.29 11.49
C MET A 538 -6.43 -9.84 11.70
N LEU A 539 -5.38 -9.62 12.49
CA LEU A 539 -4.69 -8.34 12.57
C LEU A 539 -3.65 -8.23 11.45
N GLY A 540 -3.33 -7.00 11.08
CA GLY A 540 -2.22 -6.69 10.20
C GLY A 540 -2.03 -5.20 10.05
N ARG A 541 -1.31 -4.80 9.00
CA ARG A 541 -1.08 -3.41 8.63
C ARG A 541 -0.73 -3.25 7.17
N ASP A 542 -0.67 -2.00 6.71
CA ASP A 542 0.07 -1.70 5.50
C ASP A 542 1.57 -1.87 5.73
N HIS A 543 2.36 -1.90 4.66
CA HIS A 543 3.82 -1.82 4.81
C HIS A 543 4.25 -0.36 5.07
N HIS A 544 3.40 0.62 4.76
CA HIS A 544 3.53 2.04 5.08
C HIS A 544 3.43 2.29 6.61
N ASP A 545 4.47 1.96 7.35
CA ASP A 545 4.51 2.02 8.82
C ASP A 545 5.91 2.42 9.32
N THR A 546 6.05 2.63 10.63
CA THR A 546 7.24 3.19 11.29
C THR A 546 8.54 2.48 10.91
N GLY A 547 8.54 1.14 10.91
CA GLY A 547 9.70 0.29 10.59
C GLY A 547 9.48 -0.65 9.40
N GLY A 548 8.26 -0.70 8.88
CA GLY A 548 7.89 -1.66 7.84
C GLY A 548 8.56 -1.42 6.49
N THR A 549 9.04 -0.21 6.19
CA THR A 549 9.53 0.13 4.85
C THR A 549 10.74 1.05 4.88
N ASP A 550 11.76 0.69 4.10
CA ASP A 550 12.81 1.59 3.66
C ASP A 550 12.46 2.12 2.26
N SER A 551 12.19 3.42 2.15
CA SER A 551 11.87 4.11 0.90
C SER A 551 12.31 5.58 0.94
N PRO A 552 13.45 5.93 0.32
CA PRO A 552 14.02 7.28 0.39
C PRO A 552 13.09 8.39 -0.08
N TYR A 553 12.17 8.07 -0.98
CA TYR A 553 11.24 9.02 -1.59
C TYR A 553 9.87 9.05 -0.89
N ARG A 554 9.68 8.27 0.18
CA ARG A 554 8.43 8.22 0.92
C ARG A 554 8.66 7.86 2.39
N GLU A 555 8.52 6.61 2.81
CA GLU A 555 8.51 6.20 4.24
C GLU A 555 9.75 6.63 5.04
N THR A 556 10.93 6.68 4.40
CA THR A 556 12.19 7.11 5.04
C THR A 556 12.69 8.45 4.50
N SER A 557 11.81 9.24 3.88
CA SER A 557 12.19 10.58 3.38
C SER A 557 12.50 11.58 4.50
N ASN A 558 11.98 11.38 5.73
CA ASN A 558 12.35 12.18 6.90
C ASN A 558 13.63 11.69 7.61
N ILE A 559 14.35 10.70 7.07
CA ILE A 559 15.60 10.21 7.64
C ILE A 559 16.77 10.97 7.02
N LYS A 560 17.46 11.76 7.86
CA LYS A 560 18.39 12.81 7.40
C LYS A 560 19.86 12.50 7.67
N ASP A 561 20.18 11.36 8.27
CA ASP A 561 21.56 10.95 8.56
C ASP A 561 22.28 10.32 7.34
N GLY A 562 21.61 10.22 6.19
CA GLY A 562 22.10 9.59 4.97
C GLY A 562 21.83 8.08 4.89
N SER A 563 21.30 7.47 5.95
CA SER A 563 20.96 6.04 5.94
C SER A 563 19.67 5.72 5.19
N ASN A 564 18.93 6.73 4.71
CA ASN A 564 17.65 6.56 4.01
C ASN A 564 17.74 5.66 2.75
N ILE A 565 18.93 5.48 2.18
CA ILE A 565 19.23 4.58 1.05
C ILE A 565 19.42 3.10 1.43
N MET A 566 19.48 2.81 2.72
CA MET A 566 19.69 1.46 3.24
C MET A 566 18.37 0.70 3.36
N ALA A 567 18.43 -0.64 3.39
CA ALA A 567 17.27 -1.53 3.53
C ALA A 567 17.30 -2.41 4.79
N ASP A 568 18.15 -2.04 5.77
CA ASP A 568 18.36 -2.81 7.00
C ASP A 568 17.13 -2.82 7.90
N MET A 569 16.38 -1.72 7.97
CA MET A 569 15.24 -1.59 8.88
C MET A 569 14.12 -2.54 8.47
N ALA A 570 13.66 -2.47 7.22
CA ALA A 570 12.59 -3.32 6.73
C ALA A 570 12.97 -4.81 6.80
N THR A 571 14.23 -5.14 6.49
CA THR A 571 14.75 -6.51 6.54
C THR A 571 14.80 -7.05 7.97
N ASN A 572 15.30 -6.25 8.92
CA ASN A 572 15.33 -6.64 10.33
C ASN A 572 13.91 -6.77 10.90
N ILE A 573 12.99 -5.83 10.61
CA ILE A 573 11.60 -5.93 11.04
C ILE A 573 10.95 -7.22 10.54
N PHE A 574 11.15 -7.58 9.27
CA PHE A 574 10.71 -8.87 8.73
C PHE A 574 11.26 -10.06 9.53
N ALA A 575 12.58 -10.12 9.73
CA ALA A 575 13.20 -11.22 10.47
C ALA A 575 12.74 -11.27 11.94
N GLY A 576 12.62 -10.12 12.60
CA GLY A 576 12.21 -10.01 13.98
C GLY A 576 10.73 -10.33 14.20
N ASN A 577 9.85 -10.04 13.23
CA ASN A 577 8.46 -10.46 13.23
C ASN A 577 8.35 -11.99 13.08
N CYS A 578 9.18 -12.59 12.23
CA CYS A 578 9.30 -14.06 12.15
C CYS A 578 9.73 -14.66 13.49
N ALA A 579 10.72 -14.07 14.15
CA ALA A 579 11.26 -14.56 15.42
C ALA A 579 10.28 -14.40 16.61
N ARG A 580 9.28 -13.52 16.49
CA ARG A 580 8.34 -13.17 17.58
C ARG A 580 6.94 -13.76 17.40
N GLY A 581 6.71 -14.51 16.33
CA GLY A 581 5.55 -15.39 16.19
C GLY A 581 4.32 -14.77 15.54
N MET A 582 4.50 -13.75 14.71
CA MET A 582 3.46 -13.32 13.77
C MET A 582 3.01 -14.50 12.89
N SER A 583 1.71 -14.60 12.62
CA SER A 583 1.15 -15.73 11.85
C SER A 583 1.60 -15.73 10.38
N LEU A 584 1.71 -14.56 9.76
CA LEU A 584 2.20 -14.34 8.40
C LEU A 584 3.22 -13.21 8.42
N VAL A 585 4.33 -13.38 7.69
CA VAL A 585 5.32 -12.30 7.53
C VAL A 585 5.72 -12.16 6.06
N ALA A 586 5.75 -10.92 5.57
CA ALA A 586 5.98 -10.58 4.17
C ALA A 586 7.17 -9.62 4.02
N LEU A 587 8.03 -9.85 3.02
CA LEU A 587 9.05 -8.89 2.57
C LEU A 587 8.99 -8.70 1.06
N HIS A 588 8.71 -7.47 0.63
CA HIS A 588 8.49 -7.13 -0.76
C HIS A 588 9.52 -6.11 -1.25
N ASN A 589 9.66 -6.07 -2.58
CA ASN A 589 10.40 -5.04 -3.29
C ASN A 589 9.43 -4.08 -4.00
N GLY A 590 9.68 -2.79 -3.84
CA GLY A 590 9.11 -1.72 -4.63
C GLY A 590 7.70 -1.28 -4.25
N GLY A 591 7.20 -1.66 -3.07
CA GLY A 591 5.86 -1.28 -2.59
C GLY A 591 5.60 0.22 -2.65
N GLY A 592 4.69 0.61 -3.52
CA GLY A 592 4.18 1.98 -3.63
C GLY A 592 5.04 2.97 -4.42
N VAL A 593 6.37 2.90 -4.38
CA VAL A 593 7.24 3.77 -5.21
C VAL A 593 7.78 3.09 -6.47
N GLY A 594 7.62 1.76 -6.59
CA GLY A 594 8.05 0.94 -7.73
C GLY A 594 9.32 0.12 -7.46
N ILE A 595 9.55 -0.91 -8.29
CA ILE A 595 10.70 -1.84 -8.19
C ILE A 595 12.03 -1.09 -8.08
N GLY A 596 12.93 -1.58 -7.22
CA GLY A 596 14.27 -1.05 -7.00
C GLY A 596 14.33 0.25 -6.20
N LYS A 597 13.18 0.74 -5.72
CA LYS A 597 13.09 2.03 -5.01
C LYS A 597 12.65 1.91 -3.55
N SER A 598 12.28 0.71 -3.10
CA SER A 598 11.95 0.45 -1.69
C SER A 598 12.05 -1.02 -1.35
N ILE A 599 12.36 -1.33 -0.10
CA ILE A 599 12.13 -2.66 0.48
C ILE A 599 11.10 -2.49 1.60
N ASN A 600 10.02 -3.27 1.54
CA ASN A 600 8.84 -3.06 2.36
C ASN A 600 8.25 -4.37 2.87
N GLY A 601 8.06 -4.49 4.18
CA GLY A 601 7.53 -5.66 4.86
C GLY A 601 6.26 -5.38 5.67
N GLY A 602 5.51 -6.45 5.88
CA GLY A 602 4.26 -6.45 6.63
C GLY A 602 4.07 -7.76 7.38
N PHE A 603 3.03 -7.81 8.19
CA PHE A 603 2.68 -8.99 8.97
C PHE A 603 1.17 -9.22 8.96
N GLY A 604 0.81 -10.44 9.34
CA GLY A 604 -0.53 -10.84 9.72
C GLY A 604 -0.49 -11.60 11.04
N MET A 605 -1.43 -11.35 11.94
CA MET A 605 -1.53 -12.02 13.24
C MET A 605 -2.96 -12.47 13.52
N VAL A 606 -3.17 -13.78 13.57
CA VAL A 606 -4.48 -14.37 13.86
C VAL A 606 -4.72 -14.39 15.37
N LEU A 607 -5.82 -13.78 15.78
CA LEU A 607 -6.34 -13.82 17.15
C LEU A 607 -7.31 -14.99 17.25
N ASP A 608 -6.88 -16.04 17.95
CA ASP A 608 -7.60 -17.29 18.16
C ASP A 608 -8.19 -17.40 19.58
N GLY A 609 -8.03 -16.36 20.41
CA GLY A 609 -8.45 -16.34 21.81
C GLY A 609 -7.46 -17.00 22.77
N SER A 610 -6.37 -17.59 22.31
CA SER A 610 -5.43 -18.31 23.18
C SER A 610 -4.51 -17.36 23.96
N GLU A 611 -4.04 -17.79 25.13
CA GLU A 611 -3.00 -17.09 25.90
C GLU A 611 -1.64 -17.12 25.19
N ARG A 612 -1.40 -18.12 24.33
CA ARG A 612 -0.23 -18.16 23.44
C ARG A 612 -0.15 -16.90 22.59
N VAL A 613 -1.29 -16.48 22.04
CA VAL A 613 -1.38 -15.26 21.23
C VAL A 613 -1.09 -14.04 22.09
N ASP A 614 -1.65 -13.91 23.29
CA ASP A 614 -1.34 -12.78 24.18
C ASP A 614 0.17 -12.65 24.45
N ALA A 615 0.85 -13.76 24.72
CA ALA A 615 2.30 -13.78 24.93
C ALA A 615 3.11 -13.42 23.67
N ILE A 616 2.57 -13.67 22.47
CA ILE A 616 3.15 -13.20 21.21
C ILE A 616 2.96 -11.69 21.08
N LEU A 617 1.74 -11.19 21.34
CA LEU A 617 1.41 -9.77 21.23
C LEU A 617 2.29 -8.89 22.13
N ASP A 618 2.58 -9.35 23.35
CA ASP A 618 3.39 -8.64 24.33
C ASP A 618 4.84 -8.38 23.86
N ILE A 619 5.38 -9.18 22.94
CA ILE A 619 6.75 -9.01 22.42
C ILE A 619 6.80 -8.57 20.96
N ALA A 620 5.79 -8.93 20.16
CA ALA A 620 5.80 -8.72 18.71
C ALA A 620 5.42 -7.28 18.33
N PHE A 621 4.41 -6.69 18.98
CA PHE A 621 3.99 -5.32 18.68
C PHE A 621 4.99 -4.26 19.12
N PRO A 622 5.58 -4.33 20.32
CA PRO A 622 6.66 -3.42 20.68
C PRO A 622 7.81 -3.48 19.69
N TRP A 623 8.21 -4.67 19.23
CA TRP A 623 9.23 -4.82 18.20
C TRP A 623 8.84 -4.20 16.85
N ASP A 624 7.67 -4.54 16.29
CA ASP A 624 7.23 -4.10 14.96
C ASP A 624 7.16 -2.57 14.87
N VAL A 625 6.80 -1.90 15.97
CA VAL A 625 6.72 -0.44 16.05
C VAL A 625 8.05 0.18 16.44
N MET A 626 8.61 -0.21 17.58
CA MET A 626 9.79 0.46 18.16
C MET A 626 11.06 0.16 17.40
N GLY A 627 11.16 -0.93 16.64
CA GLY A 627 12.32 -1.12 15.75
C GLY A 627 12.44 0.01 14.72
N GLY A 628 11.32 0.48 14.16
CA GLY A 628 11.28 1.64 13.27
C GLY A 628 11.56 2.96 13.97
N VAL A 629 10.89 3.19 15.11
CA VAL A 629 11.09 4.41 15.93
C VAL A 629 12.54 4.53 16.40
N SER A 630 13.17 3.42 16.81
CA SER A 630 14.57 3.39 17.24
C SER A 630 15.53 3.78 16.11
N ARG A 631 15.28 3.28 14.89
CA ARG A 631 16.07 3.67 13.72
C ARG A 631 15.92 5.16 13.44
N ARG A 632 14.70 5.70 13.49
CA ARG A 632 14.41 7.12 13.30
C ARG A 632 15.07 7.99 14.37
N ALA A 633 15.05 7.52 15.63
CA ALA A 633 15.75 8.17 16.73
C ALA A 633 17.26 8.19 16.47
N TRP A 634 17.87 7.07 16.07
CA TRP A 634 19.28 7.00 15.68
C TRP A 634 19.63 7.97 14.54
N ALA A 635 18.74 8.13 13.56
CA ALA A 635 18.85 9.11 12.49
C ALA A 635 18.65 10.58 12.93
N ARG A 636 18.50 10.81 14.24
CA ARG A 636 18.35 12.11 14.91
C ARG A 636 17.02 12.81 14.67
N ASN A 637 15.94 12.05 14.45
CA ASN A 637 14.60 12.61 14.46
C ASN A 637 14.18 12.96 15.90
N GLU A 638 13.84 14.22 16.14
CA GLU A 638 13.57 14.78 17.48
C GLU A 638 12.48 14.02 18.24
N HIS A 639 11.29 13.89 17.65
CA HIS A 639 10.15 13.19 18.28
C HIS A 639 10.40 11.69 18.47
N SER A 640 11.27 11.07 17.65
CA SER A 640 11.68 9.68 17.86
C SER A 640 12.63 9.55 19.05
N ILE A 641 13.54 10.50 19.24
CA ILE A 641 14.41 10.54 20.42
C ILE A 641 13.56 10.65 21.69
N GLU A 642 12.57 11.55 21.70
CA GLU A 642 11.62 11.67 22.83
C GLU A 642 10.92 10.35 23.12
N THR A 643 10.40 9.70 22.08
CA THR A 643 9.68 8.42 22.19
C THR A 643 10.57 7.30 22.70
N VAL A 644 11.83 7.23 22.25
CA VAL A 644 12.80 6.22 22.73
C VAL A 644 13.26 6.51 24.16
N VAL A 645 13.42 7.77 24.55
CA VAL A 645 13.70 8.15 25.95
C VAL A 645 12.58 7.68 26.87
N GLU A 646 11.32 7.91 26.49
CA GLU A 646 10.15 7.43 27.23
C GLU A 646 10.13 5.89 27.27
N TYR A 647 10.38 5.23 26.14
CA TYR A 647 10.40 3.77 26.05
C TYR A 647 11.46 3.14 26.97
N ASN A 648 12.70 3.64 26.95
CA ASN A 648 13.77 3.12 27.80
C ASN A 648 13.45 3.31 29.29
N LYS A 649 12.88 4.45 29.68
CA LYS A 649 12.46 4.70 31.09
C LYS A 649 11.38 3.73 31.54
N ASN A 650 10.43 3.41 30.66
CA ASN A 650 9.32 2.52 30.98
C ASN A 650 9.70 1.02 30.90
N ASN A 651 10.88 0.67 30.36
CA ASN A 651 11.32 -0.71 30.13
C ASN A 651 12.70 -1.06 30.71
N ASP A 652 13.19 -0.32 31.72
CA ASP A 652 14.56 -0.36 32.29
C ASP A 652 15.11 -1.75 32.70
N HIS A 653 14.28 -2.79 32.75
CA HIS A 653 14.70 -4.15 33.11
C HIS A 653 14.46 -5.21 32.01
N ASN A 654 13.95 -4.80 30.83
CA ASN A 654 13.64 -5.71 29.73
C ASN A 654 14.32 -5.27 28.43
N ASP A 655 13.87 -4.15 27.85
CA ASP A 655 14.35 -3.65 26.57
C ASP A 655 15.23 -2.41 26.79
N HIS A 656 16.24 -2.23 25.94
CA HIS A 656 17.08 -1.05 25.94
C HIS A 656 17.50 -0.67 24.52
N LEU A 657 17.18 0.57 24.13
CA LEU A 657 17.41 1.10 22.79
C LEU A 657 18.50 2.18 22.82
N THR A 658 19.41 2.15 21.85
CA THR A 658 20.47 3.16 21.74
C THR A 658 19.92 4.51 21.30
N LEU A 659 20.24 5.57 22.04
CA LEU A 659 19.95 6.96 21.68
C LEU A 659 21.20 7.65 21.11
N PRO A 660 21.10 8.48 20.06
CA PRO A 660 22.24 9.26 19.60
C PRO A 660 22.47 10.47 20.50
N TYR A 661 23.74 10.91 20.59
CA TYR A 661 24.05 12.25 21.05
C TYR A 661 23.89 13.25 19.90
N ILE A 662 23.33 14.42 20.19
CA ILE A 662 23.20 15.51 19.22
C ILE A 662 24.48 16.35 19.23
N VAL A 663 25.08 16.52 18.05
CA VAL A 663 26.26 17.36 17.85
C VAL A 663 25.85 18.80 17.50
N SER A 664 26.62 19.79 17.94
CA SER A 664 26.39 21.20 17.60
C SER A 664 26.81 21.50 16.16
N ASP A 665 25.95 22.20 15.42
CA ASP A 665 26.24 22.64 14.04
C ASP A 665 27.40 23.64 14.00
N GLU A 666 27.57 24.48 15.04
CA GLU A 666 28.71 25.40 15.15
C GLU A 666 30.04 24.66 15.24
N LEU A 667 30.07 23.54 15.97
CA LEU A 667 31.25 22.69 16.04
C LEU A 667 31.59 22.10 14.66
N ILE A 668 30.58 21.57 13.94
CA ILE A 668 30.78 21.00 12.61
C ILE A 668 31.25 22.08 11.64
N ALA A 669 30.59 23.25 11.59
CA ALA A 669 31.00 24.36 10.74
C ALA A 669 32.43 24.83 11.02
N LYS A 670 32.83 24.86 12.30
CA LYS A 670 34.21 25.20 12.70
C LYS A 670 35.22 24.17 12.18
N VAL A 671 34.93 22.88 12.27
CA VAL A 671 35.84 21.80 11.80
C VAL A 671 35.89 21.74 10.27
N MET A 672 34.77 22.00 9.60
CA MET A 672 34.66 21.96 8.14
C MET A 672 35.27 23.17 7.44
N LYS A 673 35.59 24.25 8.16
CA LYS A 673 36.12 25.50 7.59
C LYS A 673 37.34 25.32 6.69
N ASP A 674 38.18 24.33 6.97
CA ASP A 674 39.42 24.06 6.24
C ASP A 674 39.31 22.89 5.24
N VAL A 675 38.13 22.27 5.11
CA VAL A 675 37.87 21.21 4.13
C VAL A 675 37.57 21.85 2.78
N LYS A 676 38.39 21.52 1.78
CA LYS A 676 38.31 22.07 0.41
C LYS A 676 37.26 21.40 -0.45
#